data_AF-A0A938XV94-F1
#
_entry.id   AF-A0A938XV94-F1
#
_cell.length_a   1.000
_cell.length_b   1.000
_cell.length_c   1.000
_cell.angle_alpha   90.00
_cell.angle_beta   90.00
_cell.angle_gamma   90.00
#
_symmetry.space_group_name_H-M   'P 1'
#
loop_
_entity.id
_entity.type
_entity.pdbx_description
1 polymer ?
#
loop_
_entity_poly.entity_id
_entity_poly.type
_entity_poly.pdbx_seq_one_letter_code
_entity_poly.pdbx_strand_id
1 'polypeptide(L)'
;MKSKKLVLPPIYKINCKVCNDNVIKQLVLPSKKGDFKLEKYEQNRVKGYILKEDNILIIENSAQIPDGFNKVLRLKGDNKLNVQSNLIWEKHPKMNFGEKVDFDFNVKETKKSWRNSFSFKKEIRNEENEIVQSGLRPPQIGAIHSMMSHSIVSDKPATIVMPTGTGKTETMLGLLIAKECDKVLVIVPRSTLRKQISDKFISLGILKKFGIVKEKVKYPVVGILKHKLNTIEEANQFFKSCNVIVSTMRLINICNTRVQEKISEQCSHLFIDEAHHIGAPTWRKFRNNFSNKQIIQFTATPFRNDGKNIDGEIIFNYPLHQAQKEGYFKKINFEPIVEFTISSADKAIAEKAVEQLKEDISNGFEHILMARVKTIKRVKEVFSLYESYEKFNPVFVHSNLNKTEKEKVFSKIKAKESKIVVCVDMFGEGFDLPELKIAALHDIHKSLGVTLQFTGRFTRTKSNIGEATFIANIADPDVNDTLQKLYSEDADWNFILKDNSNKKINDKIKLSNLIDGFTKNKIDEISIQNISIAMSTVVYESSSNTWDPENFTEAFYKNSEIIHTINHEKNILIIIKKNYNSVPWGKVKKISNISWDLYVAYWNADQNLLFINSTASGGSQKLADSIIQDYNIISGEKVFRCFDGINRIILQNVGLSNAINGPVRFRMYAGTDIVEGLSDAQKRNTIKSNIFGLGYENGQKTSIGCSYKGKIWSKKRVDLLEWCNWCGLVGEKLKNDQIDIDDLINGVLKPEVIEERPNLMPVGIEWPESFLIEYQTTINIIFDESDYPLYETSIELIDRDTKGNLKFKIFSEDFAEFFELVFDKSVEGNYYYKRSGNISTKIKTGNETNELTEWFKNNEPPVIRFADGSYLQGNIYVKPEDENYSPFNKEKIKVWNWDGVDIKKESQNEEKKEDSIQYNVIQKLMQRDYNLIIDDAGEAADIVTFKVDEESKSIGVEFYHCKYSHGEKPGYRINDLYDVCGQTQKSIYWKQDILVLINHIKKREEKRINENRVSRFEKGSLEKLLKIKRMSKFYSYNLDIYIVQPGLSKCKVSNDQLELLGATENYLKETYDINLSIIASE
;
A
#
# COMPACT_ATOMS: atom_id res chain seq x y z
N MET A 1 63.55 26.00 6.76
CA MET A 1 62.66 24.94 6.22
C MET A 1 61.23 25.42 6.29
N LYS A 2 60.43 25.26 5.22
CA LYS A 2 58.99 25.54 5.28
C LYS A 2 58.26 24.20 5.38
N SER A 3 57.43 24.04 6.41
CA SER A 3 56.47 22.93 6.45
C SER A 3 55.41 23.16 5.38
N LYS A 4 55.08 22.13 4.60
CA LYS A 4 53.98 22.18 3.64
C LYS A 4 53.05 21.01 3.86
N LYS A 5 51.74 21.29 3.81
CA LYS A 5 50.72 20.24 3.69
C LYS A 5 50.85 19.56 2.33
N LEU A 6 51.06 18.25 2.34
CA LEU A 6 51.11 17.41 1.15
C LEU A 6 50.25 16.17 1.33
N VAL A 7 49.88 15.55 0.21
CA VAL A 7 49.26 14.23 0.17
C VAL A 7 50.21 13.29 -0.56
N LEU A 8 50.86 12.40 0.17
CA LEU A 8 51.66 11.34 -0.44
C LEU A 8 50.71 10.29 -1.05
N PRO A 9 50.90 9.92 -2.33
CA PRO A 9 50.02 8.96 -3.00
C PRO A 9 50.14 7.56 -2.37
N PRO A 10 49.10 6.71 -2.50
CA PRO A 10 49.15 5.33 -2.02
C PRO A 10 50.18 4.51 -2.81
N ILE A 11 50.71 3.47 -2.19
CA ILE A 11 51.64 2.52 -2.81
C ILE A 11 50.93 1.20 -3.03
N TYR A 12 50.95 0.74 -4.27
CA TYR A 12 50.38 -0.53 -4.68
C TYR A 12 51.49 -1.54 -4.99
N LYS A 13 51.33 -2.77 -4.51
CA LYS A 13 52.18 -3.89 -4.92
C LYS A 13 51.78 -4.39 -6.31
N ILE A 14 50.47 -4.41 -6.55
CA ILE A 14 49.84 -4.81 -7.79
C ILE A 14 48.94 -3.65 -8.22
N ASN A 15 49.11 -3.17 -9.44
CA ASN A 15 48.23 -2.18 -10.08
C ASN A 15 48.35 -2.32 -11.59
N CYS A 16 47.73 -3.35 -12.14
CA CYS A 16 47.83 -3.68 -13.56
C CYS A 16 46.45 -3.89 -14.19
N LYS A 17 46.42 -3.83 -15.52
CA LYS A 17 45.27 -4.22 -16.33
C LYS A 17 45.47 -5.64 -16.86
N VAL A 18 44.42 -6.45 -16.80
CA VAL A 18 44.41 -7.88 -17.18
C VAL A 18 43.10 -8.17 -17.90
N CYS A 19 43.10 -9.06 -18.91
CA CYS A 19 41.91 -9.52 -19.64
C CYS A 19 40.91 -8.40 -20.00
N ASN A 20 41.13 -7.68 -21.10
CA ASN A 20 40.23 -6.62 -21.60
C ASN A 20 40.07 -5.43 -20.63
N ASP A 21 41.18 -4.83 -20.21
CA ASP A 21 41.20 -3.61 -19.38
C ASP A 21 40.53 -3.72 -17.99
N ASN A 22 40.25 -4.96 -17.54
CA ASN A 22 39.90 -5.23 -16.16
C ASN A 22 41.10 -4.96 -15.25
N VAL A 23 40.86 -4.54 -14.01
CA VAL A 23 41.92 -3.98 -13.15
C VAL A 23 42.16 -4.89 -11.95
N ILE A 24 43.42 -5.18 -11.63
CA ILE A 24 43.80 -5.87 -10.40
C ILE A 24 44.66 -4.92 -9.55
N LYS A 25 44.28 -4.76 -8.28
CA LYS A 25 44.98 -3.89 -7.33
C LYS A 25 45.27 -4.59 -6.01
N GLN A 26 46.43 -4.31 -5.43
CA GLN A 26 46.76 -4.65 -4.06
C GLN A 26 47.49 -3.49 -3.40
N LEU A 27 46.91 -2.93 -2.35
CA LEU A 27 47.51 -1.85 -1.57
C LEU A 27 48.64 -2.38 -0.67
N VAL A 28 49.67 -1.58 -0.44
CA VAL A 28 50.70 -1.84 0.57
C VAL A 28 50.72 -0.75 1.62
N LEU A 29 50.72 0.51 1.16
CA LEU A 29 50.65 1.67 2.03
C LEU A 29 49.52 2.59 1.53
N PRO A 30 48.60 2.99 2.42
CA PRO A 30 47.57 3.98 2.08
C PRO A 30 48.22 5.35 1.82
N SER A 31 47.45 6.28 1.25
CA SER A 31 47.89 7.66 1.12
C SER A 31 48.13 8.29 2.50
N LYS A 32 49.16 9.13 2.59
CA LYS A 32 49.54 9.84 3.83
C LYS A 32 49.37 11.34 3.61
N LYS A 33 48.40 11.95 4.28
CA LYS A 33 48.22 13.41 4.30
C LYS A 33 48.85 13.96 5.58
N GLY A 34 49.67 15.00 5.46
CA GLY A 34 50.36 15.56 6.62
C GLY A 34 51.12 16.84 6.29
N ASP A 35 51.65 17.45 7.34
CA ASP A 35 52.58 18.57 7.28
C ASP A 35 54.01 18.01 7.20
N PHE A 36 54.69 18.26 6.09
CA PHE A 36 56.03 17.71 5.85
C PHE A 36 57.08 18.82 5.80
N LYS A 37 58.21 18.60 6.48
CA LYS A 37 59.38 19.47 6.38
C LYS A 37 60.13 19.23 5.07
N LEU A 38 60.20 20.27 4.24
CA LEU A 38 60.84 20.23 2.94
C LEU A 38 62.16 20.99 2.94
N GLU A 39 63.17 20.39 2.34
CA GLU A 39 64.41 21.04 1.93
C GLU A 39 64.51 21.05 0.42
N LYS A 40 65.02 22.14 -0.17
CA LYS A 40 65.30 22.16 -1.60
C LYS A 40 66.44 21.20 -1.90
N TYR A 41 66.31 20.47 -2.99
CA TYR A 41 67.35 19.59 -3.51
C TYR A 41 67.69 20.00 -4.94
N GLU A 42 68.98 20.21 -5.18
CA GLU A 42 69.53 20.52 -6.50
C GLU A 42 70.90 19.85 -6.67
N GLN A 43 70.97 18.86 -7.57
CA GLN A 43 72.21 18.13 -7.89
C GLN A 43 72.11 17.55 -9.31
N ASN A 44 73.18 17.59 -10.11
CA ASN A 44 73.24 16.99 -11.46
C ASN A 44 72.01 17.29 -12.36
N ARG A 45 71.53 18.54 -12.40
CA ARG A 45 70.34 19.00 -13.15
C ARG A 45 68.98 18.46 -12.64
N VAL A 46 68.94 17.81 -11.47
CA VAL A 46 67.70 17.43 -10.78
C VAL A 46 67.28 18.53 -9.81
N LYS A 47 66.11 19.12 -10.04
CA LYS A 47 65.46 20.08 -9.12
C LYS A 47 64.30 19.43 -8.39
N GLY A 48 64.18 19.68 -7.10
CA GLY A 48 63.13 19.09 -6.29
C GLY A 48 63.18 19.45 -4.80
N TYR A 49 62.55 18.60 -4.00
CA TYR A 49 62.54 18.71 -2.54
C TYR A 49 62.83 17.37 -1.87
N ILE A 50 63.53 17.39 -0.74
CA ILE A 50 63.66 16.24 0.15
C ILE A 50 62.70 16.40 1.34
N LEU A 51 61.91 15.37 1.60
CA LEU A 51 61.19 15.19 2.86
C LEU A 51 62.12 14.50 3.85
N LYS A 52 62.61 15.25 4.84
CA LYS A 52 63.61 14.77 5.81
C LYS A 52 63.12 13.62 6.68
N GLU A 53 61.85 13.65 7.09
CA GLU A 53 61.29 12.66 8.03
C GLU A 53 61.28 11.24 7.48
N ASP A 54 61.15 11.08 6.16
CA ASP A 54 60.99 9.78 5.51
C ASP A 54 62.09 9.50 4.46
N ASN A 55 63.05 10.42 4.29
CA ASN A 55 64.07 10.48 3.24
C ASN A 55 63.49 10.25 1.83
N ILE A 56 62.46 11.04 1.48
CA ILE A 56 61.77 10.94 0.18
C ILE A 56 62.19 12.11 -0.71
N LEU A 57 62.66 11.82 -1.92
CA LEU A 57 62.96 12.83 -2.93
C LEU A 57 61.73 13.10 -3.80
N ILE A 58 61.27 14.35 -3.88
CA ILE A 58 60.28 14.81 -4.86
C ILE A 58 61.01 15.51 -6.00
N ILE A 59 60.93 15.00 -7.23
CA ILE A 59 61.53 15.60 -8.42
C ILE A 59 60.49 16.41 -9.22
N GLU A 60 60.89 17.60 -9.67
CA GLU A 60 60.07 18.50 -10.48
C GLU A 60 60.29 18.30 -11.99
N ASN A 61 61.55 18.19 -12.46
CA ASN A 61 61.86 18.30 -13.91
C ASN A 61 62.96 17.39 -14.48
N SER A 62 63.56 16.44 -13.74
CA SER A 62 64.61 15.57 -14.30
C SER A 62 64.11 14.22 -14.84
N ALA A 63 64.73 13.75 -15.93
CA ALA A 63 64.52 12.39 -16.44
C ALA A 63 65.25 11.31 -15.63
N GLN A 64 66.39 11.65 -14.99
CA GLN A 64 67.20 10.71 -14.22
C GLN A 64 66.98 10.86 -12.71
N ILE A 65 66.90 9.72 -12.03
CA ILE A 65 66.78 9.58 -10.58
C ILE A 65 68.19 9.59 -9.98
N PRO A 66 68.53 10.48 -9.02
CA PRO A 66 69.84 10.48 -8.39
C PRO A 66 70.17 9.19 -7.64
N ASP A 67 71.43 8.76 -7.72
CA ASP A 67 71.96 7.65 -6.94
C ASP A 67 71.88 7.95 -5.43
N GLY A 68 71.45 6.97 -4.64
CA GLY A 68 71.30 7.09 -3.18
C GLY A 68 69.87 7.30 -2.66
N PHE A 69 68.90 7.65 -3.52
CA PHE A 69 67.48 7.72 -3.13
C PHE A 69 66.72 6.44 -3.53
N ASN A 70 66.11 5.81 -2.53
CA ASN A 70 65.27 4.62 -2.70
C ASN A 70 63.77 4.93 -2.68
N LYS A 71 63.38 6.15 -2.29
CA LYS A 71 62.01 6.65 -2.29
C LYS A 71 61.93 7.94 -3.09
N VAL A 72 61.28 7.91 -4.24
CA VAL A 72 61.24 9.02 -5.20
C VAL A 72 59.81 9.23 -5.69
N LEU A 73 59.34 10.47 -5.59
CA LEU A 73 58.07 10.96 -6.08
C LEU A 73 58.32 11.95 -7.23
N ARG A 74 57.50 11.92 -8.27
CA ARG A 74 57.49 12.93 -9.33
C ARG A 74 56.27 13.81 -9.19
N LEU A 75 56.48 15.12 -9.30
CA LEU A 75 55.41 16.10 -9.45
C LEU A 75 54.95 16.11 -10.92
N LYS A 76 53.67 15.86 -11.19
CA LYS A 76 53.07 16.04 -12.52
C LYS A 76 52.18 17.28 -12.55
N GLY A 77 52.31 18.11 -13.58
CA GLY A 77 51.50 19.32 -13.76
C GLY A 77 52.20 20.57 -13.23
N ASP A 78 51.46 21.47 -12.57
CA ASP A 78 51.95 22.77 -12.14
C ASP A 78 53.17 22.67 -11.20
N ASN A 79 54.22 23.45 -11.48
CA ASN A 79 55.52 23.45 -10.78
C ASN A 79 55.46 24.02 -9.34
N LYS A 80 54.29 24.02 -8.69
CA LYS A 80 54.11 24.51 -7.31
C LYS A 80 53.66 23.37 -6.41
N LEU A 81 54.57 22.95 -5.53
CA LEU A 81 54.28 21.96 -4.49
C LEU A 81 53.26 22.50 -3.46
N ASN A 82 52.06 21.92 -3.41
CA ASN A 82 50.94 22.24 -2.51
C ASN A 82 50.09 20.98 -2.23
N VAL A 83 48.98 21.12 -1.48
CA VAL A 83 48.09 19.99 -1.11
C VAL A 83 47.43 19.31 -2.32
N GLN A 84 47.22 20.05 -3.41
CA GLN A 84 46.62 19.59 -4.66
C GLN A 84 47.65 19.07 -5.66
N SER A 85 48.94 19.09 -5.31
CA SER A 85 50.00 18.58 -6.17
C SER A 85 49.78 17.12 -6.54
N ASN A 86 49.83 16.83 -7.83
CA ASN A 86 49.71 15.48 -8.35
C ASN A 86 51.07 14.76 -8.27
N LEU A 87 51.31 14.11 -7.13
CA LEU A 87 52.52 13.34 -6.86
C LEU A 87 52.34 11.88 -7.28
N ILE A 88 53.36 11.28 -7.88
CA ILE A 88 53.37 9.87 -8.33
C ILE A 88 54.66 9.21 -7.89
N TRP A 89 54.60 7.99 -7.36
CA TRP A 89 55.80 7.22 -7.02
C TRP A 89 56.54 6.74 -8.26
N GLU A 90 57.80 7.16 -8.40
CA GLU A 90 58.76 6.73 -9.43
C GLU A 90 59.72 5.65 -8.91
N LYS A 91 59.98 5.63 -7.60
CA LYS A 91 60.81 4.60 -6.96
C LYS A 91 60.36 4.42 -5.51
N HIS A 92 60.14 3.19 -5.08
CA HIS A 92 59.88 2.88 -3.68
C HIS A 92 60.24 1.41 -3.40
N PRO A 93 60.86 1.04 -2.26
CA PRO A 93 61.30 -0.34 -2.01
C PRO A 93 60.17 -1.36 -1.92
N LYS A 94 58.94 -0.87 -1.73
CA LYS A 94 57.72 -1.68 -1.66
C LYS A 94 56.92 -1.73 -2.98
N MET A 95 57.44 -1.15 -4.06
CA MET A 95 56.85 -1.24 -5.40
C MET A 95 57.64 -2.25 -6.23
N ASN A 96 56.93 -3.08 -6.98
CA ASN A 96 57.54 -3.97 -7.96
C ASN A 96 57.67 -3.22 -9.29
N PHE A 97 58.85 -2.67 -9.58
CA PHE A 97 59.15 -2.10 -10.88
C PHE A 97 59.70 -3.21 -11.80
N GLY A 98 58.96 -3.58 -12.85
CA GLY A 98 59.44 -4.47 -13.92
C GLY A 98 59.52 -5.97 -13.61
N GLU A 99 59.33 -6.40 -12.35
CA GLU A 99 59.29 -7.83 -12.00
C GLU A 99 57.93 -8.46 -12.35
N LYS A 100 57.97 -9.72 -12.82
CA LYS A 100 56.76 -10.50 -13.12
C LYS A 100 55.97 -10.74 -11.82
N VAL A 101 54.74 -10.24 -11.76
CA VAL A 101 53.88 -10.36 -10.57
C VAL A 101 53.47 -11.83 -10.37
N ASP A 102 53.92 -12.45 -9.28
CA ASP A 102 53.42 -13.75 -8.84
C ASP A 102 52.09 -13.58 -8.10
N PHE A 103 50.98 -13.67 -8.83
CA PHE A 103 49.66 -13.52 -8.23
C PHE A 103 49.32 -14.61 -7.23
N ASP A 104 49.70 -15.86 -7.48
CA ASP A 104 49.37 -17.00 -6.62
C ASP A 104 50.05 -16.88 -5.26
N PHE A 105 51.34 -16.52 -5.25
CA PHE A 105 52.06 -16.21 -4.02
C PHE A 105 51.38 -15.08 -3.23
N ASN A 106 51.03 -13.97 -3.89
CA ASN A 106 50.42 -12.82 -3.21
C ASN A 106 49.03 -13.14 -2.64
N VAL A 107 48.19 -13.88 -3.36
CA VAL A 107 46.86 -14.31 -2.91
C VAL A 107 46.97 -15.20 -1.68
N LYS A 108 47.84 -16.23 -1.72
CA LYS A 108 48.06 -17.19 -0.62
C LYS A 108 48.65 -16.52 0.61
N GLU A 109 49.68 -15.70 0.45
CA GLU A 109 50.32 -14.96 1.53
C GLU A 109 49.38 -13.96 2.20
N THR A 110 48.53 -13.31 1.41
CA THR A 110 47.54 -12.38 1.93
C THR A 110 46.52 -13.11 2.79
N LYS A 111 45.98 -14.24 2.31
CA LYS A 111 45.06 -15.08 3.08
C LYS A 111 45.68 -15.56 4.39
N LYS A 112 46.92 -16.07 4.36
CA LYS A 112 47.63 -16.49 5.59
C LYS A 112 47.73 -15.38 6.62
N SER A 113 47.88 -14.12 6.19
CA SER A 113 47.98 -12.97 7.10
C SER A 113 46.67 -12.68 7.86
N TRP A 114 45.52 -13.19 7.39
CA TRP A 114 44.21 -12.96 8.00
C TRP A 114 43.97 -13.84 9.23
N ARG A 115 44.68 -14.96 9.33
CA ARG A 115 44.49 -15.94 10.40
C ARG A 115 44.69 -15.33 11.78
N ASN A 116 43.70 -15.51 12.66
CA ASN A 116 43.72 -14.99 14.05
C ASN A 116 44.07 -13.49 14.15
N SER A 117 43.64 -12.70 13.16
CA SER A 117 44.01 -11.27 13.04
C SER A 117 42.86 -10.31 13.27
N PHE A 118 41.63 -10.80 13.35
CA PHE A 118 40.42 -10.01 13.61
C PHE A 118 40.17 -9.83 15.11
N SER A 119 39.67 -8.68 15.53
CA SER A 119 39.39 -8.34 16.93
C SER A 119 38.07 -7.59 17.04
N PHE A 120 37.18 -8.10 17.90
CA PHE A 120 35.90 -7.45 18.19
C PHE A 120 36.09 -6.29 19.16
N LYS A 121 36.48 -5.13 18.64
CA LYS A 121 36.57 -3.89 19.41
C LYS A 121 35.32 -3.03 19.16
N LYS A 122 34.51 -2.82 20.19
CA LYS A 122 33.27 -2.04 20.10
C LYS A 122 33.53 -0.53 20.14
N GLU A 123 32.73 0.23 19.38
CA GLU A 123 32.64 1.69 19.52
C GLU A 123 31.98 2.04 20.86
N ILE A 124 32.60 2.93 21.63
CA ILE A 124 32.07 3.40 22.92
C ILE A 124 31.77 4.89 22.79
N ARG A 125 30.59 5.27 23.27
CA ARG A 125 30.13 6.66 23.30
C ARG A 125 29.79 7.11 24.71
N ASN A 126 29.98 8.39 24.99
CA ASN A 126 29.54 9.02 26.25
C ASN A 126 28.04 9.35 26.20
N GLU A 127 27.52 9.93 27.29
CA GLU A 127 26.12 10.36 27.41
C GLU A 127 25.72 11.43 26.39
N GLU A 128 26.68 12.26 25.95
CA GLU A 128 26.51 13.26 24.88
C GLU A 128 26.65 12.66 23.46
N ASN A 129 26.73 11.32 23.35
CA ASN A 129 26.81 10.57 22.11
C ASN A 129 28.11 10.81 21.30
N GLU A 130 29.16 11.33 21.93
CA GLU A 130 30.49 11.52 21.36
C GLU A 130 31.31 10.23 21.41
N ILE A 131 32.20 10.02 20.43
CA ILE A 131 32.99 8.79 20.33
C ILE A 131 34.20 8.87 21.26
N VAL A 132 34.15 8.13 22.37
CA VAL A 132 35.26 7.99 23.33
C VAL A 132 36.25 6.93 22.86
N GLN A 133 35.74 5.87 22.21
CA GLN A 133 36.57 4.82 21.62
C GLN A 133 36.06 4.47 20.23
N SER A 134 36.93 4.58 19.22
CA SER A 134 36.62 4.10 17.87
C SER A 134 36.65 2.57 17.80
N GLY A 135 35.67 1.97 17.13
CA GLY A 135 35.54 0.53 16.96
C GLY A 135 34.43 0.15 15.98
N LEU A 136 34.03 -1.11 15.99
CA LEU A 136 32.84 -1.60 15.29
C LEU A 136 31.58 -1.16 16.04
N ARG A 137 30.58 -0.72 15.28
CA ARG A 137 29.26 -0.36 15.82
C ARG A 137 28.48 -1.62 16.21
N PRO A 138 27.53 -1.53 17.16
CA PRO A 138 26.64 -2.63 17.52
C PRO A 138 26.03 -3.39 16.33
N PRO A 139 25.45 -2.74 15.29
CA PRO A 139 24.91 -3.45 14.13
C PRO A 139 25.97 -4.25 13.35
N GLN A 140 27.22 -3.78 13.30
CA GLN A 140 28.30 -4.48 12.61
C GLN A 140 28.74 -5.72 13.38
N ILE A 141 28.84 -5.62 14.72
CA ILE A 141 29.19 -6.74 15.60
C ILE A 141 28.11 -7.82 15.54
N GLY A 142 26.84 -7.43 15.68
CA GLY A 142 25.69 -8.34 15.62
C GLY A 142 25.64 -9.10 14.29
N ALA A 143 25.75 -8.38 13.17
CA ALA A 143 25.77 -8.99 11.84
C ALA A 143 26.92 -10.00 11.66
N ILE A 144 28.12 -9.69 12.14
CA ILE A 144 29.28 -10.60 12.05
C ILE A 144 29.03 -11.86 12.91
N HIS A 145 28.54 -11.73 14.13
CA HIS A 145 28.23 -12.88 15.00
C HIS A 145 27.11 -13.75 14.44
N SER A 146 26.01 -13.16 13.97
CA SER A 146 24.92 -13.89 13.33
C SER A 146 25.41 -14.70 12.14
N MET A 147 26.25 -14.11 11.29
CA MET A 147 26.81 -14.80 10.13
C MET A 147 27.76 -15.93 10.53
N MET A 148 28.61 -15.72 11.54
CA MET A 148 29.49 -16.77 12.05
C MET A 148 28.69 -17.95 12.61
N SER A 149 27.64 -17.68 13.38
CA SER A 149 26.76 -18.72 13.93
C SER A 149 26.01 -19.46 12.82
N HIS A 150 25.37 -18.74 11.89
CA HIS A 150 24.64 -19.33 10.78
C HIS A 150 25.53 -20.26 9.95
N SER A 151 26.75 -19.83 9.57
CA SER A 151 27.65 -20.65 8.75
C SER A 151 28.13 -21.95 9.42
N ILE A 152 27.98 -22.10 10.74
CA ILE A 152 28.32 -23.35 11.44
C ILE A 152 27.19 -24.37 11.29
N VAL A 153 25.94 -23.91 11.21
CA VAL A 153 24.74 -24.77 11.25
C VAL A 153 24.02 -24.88 9.90
N SER A 154 24.33 -24.00 8.94
CA SER A 154 23.59 -23.87 7.69
C SER A 154 24.44 -23.30 6.55
N ASP A 155 24.28 -23.88 5.37
CA ASP A 155 24.79 -23.37 4.10
C ASP A 155 23.72 -22.63 3.27
N LYS A 156 22.52 -22.42 3.85
CA LYS A 156 21.47 -21.67 3.18
C LYS A 156 21.92 -20.22 2.93
N PRO A 157 21.40 -19.55 1.89
CA PRO A 157 21.71 -18.14 1.67
C PRO A 157 21.27 -17.28 2.85
N ALA A 158 22.21 -16.50 3.39
CA ALA A 158 22.01 -15.67 4.57
C ALA A 158 21.77 -14.21 4.18
N THR A 159 20.76 -13.59 4.78
CA THR A 159 20.37 -12.19 4.55
C THR A 159 20.60 -11.36 5.80
N ILE A 160 21.39 -10.29 5.64
CA ILE A 160 21.72 -9.30 6.67
C ILE A 160 21.04 -7.99 6.28
N VAL A 161 20.05 -7.59 7.08
CA VAL A 161 19.30 -6.34 6.90
C VAL A 161 19.88 -5.30 7.85
N MET A 162 20.42 -4.24 7.26
CA MET A 162 21.09 -3.15 7.97
C MET A 162 20.72 -1.81 7.33
N PRO A 163 20.11 -0.88 8.08
CA PRO A 163 19.80 0.47 7.63
C PRO A 163 20.98 1.18 6.98
N THR A 164 20.70 2.07 6.03
CA THR A 164 21.74 2.89 5.42
C THR A 164 22.51 3.68 6.48
N GLY A 165 23.82 3.84 6.30
CA GLY A 165 24.67 4.57 7.24
C GLY A 165 25.14 3.80 8.48
N THR A 166 24.61 2.60 8.77
CA THR A 166 25.06 1.76 9.91
C THR A 166 26.40 1.06 9.69
N GLY A 167 26.89 1.03 8.45
CA GLY A 167 28.22 0.54 8.08
C GLY A 167 28.24 -0.86 7.43
N LYS A 168 27.25 -1.16 6.58
CA LYS A 168 27.14 -2.39 5.75
C LYS A 168 28.45 -2.78 5.06
N THR A 169 29.10 -1.82 4.39
CA THR A 169 30.34 -2.09 3.66
C THR A 169 31.46 -2.52 4.62
N GLU A 170 31.64 -1.84 5.74
CA GLU A 170 32.60 -2.22 6.76
C GLU A 170 32.30 -3.60 7.38
N THR A 171 31.02 -3.98 7.51
CA THR A 171 30.61 -5.34 7.90
C THR A 171 31.09 -6.38 6.88
N MET A 172 30.94 -6.12 5.57
CA MET A 172 31.47 -7.02 4.52
C MET A 172 32.98 -7.19 4.62
N LEU A 173 33.71 -6.09 4.85
CA LEU A 173 35.16 -6.13 5.05
C LEU A 173 35.54 -6.92 6.31
N GLY A 174 34.75 -6.78 7.38
CA GLY A 174 34.95 -7.52 8.61
C GLY A 174 34.76 -9.01 8.40
N LEU A 175 33.68 -9.41 7.73
CA LEU A 175 33.38 -10.81 7.39
C LEU A 175 34.46 -11.44 6.51
N LEU A 176 35.02 -10.72 5.53
CA LEU A 176 36.12 -11.20 4.69
C LEU A 176 37.28 -11.76 5.54
N ILE A 177 37.69 -11.00 6.55
CA ILE A 177 38.83 -11.34 7.41
C ILE A 177 38.41 -12.32 8.49
N ALA A 178 37.27 -12.07 9.15
CA ALA A 178 36.83 -12.83 10.31
C ALA A 178 36.40 -14.27 9.97
N LYS A 179 35.90 -14.51 8.75
CA LYS A 179 35.63 -15.85 8.21
C LYS A 179 36.79 -16.44 7.40
N GLU A 180 37.90 -15.71 7.27
CA GLU A 180 39.08 -16.12 6.47
C GLU A 180 38.72 -16.55 5.03
N CYS A 181 37.79 -15.84 4.38
CA CYS A 181 37.21 -16.27 3.10
C CYS A 181 38.26 -16.47 2.00
N ASP A 182 38.25 -17.64 1.35
CA ASP A 182 39.23 -17.96 0.30
C ASP A 182 39.18 -17.03 -0.91
N LYS A 183 38.00 -16.89 -1.50
CA LYS A 183 37.76 -16.03 -2.66
C LYS A 183 36.32 -15.55 -2.68
N VAL A 184 36.15 -14.23 -2.70
CA VAL A 184 34.84 -13.59 -2.62
C VAL A 184 34.51 -12.90 -3.94
N LEU A 185 33.34 -13.22 -4.51
CA LEU A 185 32.73 -12.41 -5.57
C LEU A 185 31.71 -11.47 -4.94
N VAL A 186 31.90 -10.16 -5.13
CA VAL A 186 30.99 -9.12 -4.67
C VAL A 186 30.20 -8.60 -5.87
N ILE A 187 28.88 -8.79 -5.84
CA ILE A 187 27.95 -8.32 -6.86
C ILE A 187 27.22 -7.09 -6.36
N VAL A 188 27.21 -6.05 -7.19
CA VAL A 188 26.54 -4.76 -6.92
C VAL A 188 25.66 -4.38 -8.12
N PRO A 189 24.62 -3.55 -7.93
CA PRO A 189 23.69 -3.22 -9.01
C PRO A 189 24.28 -2.24 -10.05
N ARG A 190 25.18 -1.33 -9.64
CA ARG A 190 25.66 -0.21 -10.49
C ARG A 190 27.17 -0.03 -10.48
N SER A 191 27.69 0.60 -11.55
CA SER A 191 29.13 0.85 -11.75
C SER A 191 29.73 1.85 -10.75
N THR A 192 28.92 2.78 -10.23
CA THR A 192 29.30 3.73 -9.17
C THR A 192 29.59 3.02 -7.86
N LEU A 193 28.68 2.15 -7.39
CA LEU A 193 28.89 1.29 -6.22
C LEU A 193 30.11 0.39 -6.39
N ARG A 194 30.29 -0.19 -7.59
CA ARG A 194 31.45 -1.07 -7.86
C ARG A 194 32.76 -0.36 -7.53
N LYS A 195 32.91 0.91 -7.95
CA LYS A 195 34.10 1.71 -7.63
C LYS A 195 34.24 1.91 -6.13
N GLN A 196 33.20 2.43 -5.47
CA GLN A 196 33.19 2.70 -4.03
C GLN A 196 33.55 1.47 -3.18
N ILE A 197 32.89 0.34 -3.46
CA ILE A 197 33.11 -0.92 -2.75
C ILE A 197 34.50 -1.49 -3.05
N SER A 198 34.96 -1.45 -4.30
CA SER A 198 36.31 -1.89 -4.63
C SER A 198 37.40 -1.10 -3.90
N ASP A 199 37.26 0.23 -3.81
CA ASP A 199 38.21 1.09 -3.09
C ASP A 199 38.22 0.79 -1.58
N LYS A 200 37.06 0.44 -1.01
CA LYS A 200 36.91 0.00 0.39
C LYS A 200 37.58 -1.36 0.64
N PHE A 201 37.39 -2.35 -0.24
CA PHE A 201 38.09 -3.64 -0.15
C PHE A 201 39.60 -3.48 -0.26
N ILE A 202 40.09 -2.68 -1.23
CA ILE A 202 41.52 -2.42 -1.45
C ILE A 202 42.18 -1.84 -0.18
N SER A 203 41.47 -0.97 0.54
CA SER A 203 41.99 -0.28 1.73
C SER A 203 41.62 -0.95 3.05
N LEU A 204 40.83 -2.04 3.05
CA LEU A 204 40.17 -2.58 4.25
C LEU A 204 39.41 -1.50 5.05
N GLY A 205 38.95 -0.44 4.38
CA GLY A 205 38.17 0.66 4.95
C GLY A 205 38.79 1.23 6.22
N ILE A 206 38.02 1.20 7.31
CA ILE A 206 38.43 1.72 8.62
C ILE A 206 38.99 0.65 9.56
N LEU A 207 38.99 -0.63 9.15
CA LEU A 207 39.30 -1.75 10.04
C LEU A 207 40.71 -1.67 10.63
N LYS A 208 41.71 -1.34 9.81
CA LYS A 208 43.09 -1.12 10.29
C LYS A 208 43.19 0.12 11.17
N LYS A 209 42.61 1.24 10.72
CA LYS A 209 42.62 2.51 11.45
C LYS A 209 42.07 2.35 12.88
N PHE A 210 41.06 1.52 13.07
CA PHE A 210 40.42 1.30 14.37
C PHE A 210 41.05 0.15 15.17
N GLY A 211 42.03 -0.55 14.62
CA GLY A 211 42.66 -1.72 15.24
C GLY A 211 41.75 -2.96 15.28
N ILE A 212 40.73 -3.04 14.42
CA ILE A 212 39.88 -4.22 14.26
C ILE A 212 40.66 -5.37 13.64
N VAL A 213 41.62 -5.04 12.77
CA VAL A 213 42.56 -6.01 12.20
C VAL A 213 43.99 -5.62 12.58
N LYS A 214 44.82 -6.62 12.88
CA LYS A 214 46.23 -6.40 13.25
C LYS A 214 46.99 -5.70 12.11
N GLU A 215 47.92 -4.80 12.45
CA GLU A 215 48.69 -4.03 11.45
C GLU A 215 49.43 -4.92 10.42
N LYS A 216 49.91 -6.09 10.85
CA LYS A 216 50.60 -7.09 10.01
C LYS A 216 49.74 -7.70 8.90
N VAL A 217 48.41 -7.53 8.93
CA VAL A 217 47.49 -8.03 7.91
C VAL A 217 47.83 -7.39 6.55
N LYS A 218 48.01 -8.21 5.52
CA LYS A 218 48.20 -7.72 4.15
C LYS A 218 46.83 -7.32 3.58
N TYR A 219 46.80 -6.24 2.79
CA TYR A 219 45.58 -5.84 2.09
C TYR A 219 45.22 -6.86 1.00
N PRO A 220 43.92 -7.10 0.74
CA PRO A 220 43.45 -8.08 -0.25
C PRO A 220 43.93 -7.72 -1.66
N VAL A 221 44.17 -8.75 -2.48
CA VAL A 221 44.27 -8.57 -3.93
C VAL A 221 42.85 -8.46 -4.50
N VAL A 222 42.50 -7.29 -5.02
CA VAL A 222 41.15 -6.94 -5.48
C VAL A 222 41.10 -6.81 -7.00
N GLY A 223 40.28 -7.64 -7.63
CA GLY A 223 39.92 -7.55 -9.05
C GLY A 223 38.67 -6.70 -9.25
N ILE A 224 38.73 -5.74 -10.17
CA ILE A 224 37.61 -4.87 -10.55
C ILE A 224 37.22 -5.22 -11.98
N LEU A 225 36.10 -5.93 -12.12
CA LEU A 225 35.59 -6.33 -13.42
C LEU A 225 34.82 -5.17 -14.05
N LYS A 226 35.39 -4.56 -15.09
CA LYS A 226 34.87 -3.44 -15.88
C LYS A 226 34.26 -3.87 -17.21
N HIS A 227 34.77 -4.94 -17.80
CA HIS A 227 34.40 -5.49 -19.09
C HIS A 227 34.09 -6.98 -18.96
N LYS A 228 33.32 -7.53 -19.91
CA LYS A 228 32.99 -8.97 -19.94
C LYS A 228 34.25 -9.83 -20.12
N LEU A 229 34.16 -11.05 -19.61
CA LEU A 229 35.13 -12.12 -19.89
C LEU A 229 34.55 -12.98 -21.01
N ASN A 230 35.30 -13.17 -22.08
CA ASN A 230 34.84 -13.87 -23.28
C ASN A 230 35.08 -15.38 -23.21
N THR A 231 36.15 -15.82 -22.53
CA THR A 231 36.56 -17.22 -22.49
C THR A 231 36.75 -17.75 -21.07
N ILE A 232 36.78 -19.08 -20.95
CA ILE A 232 37.02 -19.80 -19.68
C ILE A 232 38.44 -19.51 -19.20
N GLU A 233 39.40 -19.38 -20.12
CA GLU A 233 40.80 -19.08 -19.85
C GLU A 233 40.96 -17.67 -19.27
N GLU A 234 40.29 -16.66 -19.83
CA GLU A 234 40.26 -15.30 -19.28
C GLU A 234 39.68 -15.29 -17.86
N ALA A 235 38.57 -16.01 -17.65
CA ALA A 235 37.97 -16.13 -16.32
C ALA A 235 38.92 -16.81 -15.33
N ASN A 236 39.58 -17.88 -15.75
CA ASN A 236 40.56 -18.58 -14.94
C ASN A 236 41.73 -17.70 -14.55
N GLN A 237 42.31 -16.98 -15.51
CA GLN A 237 43.45 -16.10 -15.30
C GLN A 237 43.10 -14.96 -14.33
N PHE A 238 41.95 -14.31 -14.53
CA PHE A 238 41.55 -13.16 -13.74
C PHE A 238 41.19 -13.55 -12.30
N PHE A 239 40.36 -14.58 -12.13
CA PHE A 239 39.86 -14.97 -10.81
C PHE A 239 40.90 -15.72 -9.96
N LYS A 240 41.85 -16.47 -10.54
CA LYS A 240 42.97 -17.04 -9.76
C LYS A 240 43.88 -15.97 -9.17
N SER A 241 43.92 -14.80 -9.79
CA SER A 241 44.82 -13.71 -9.43
C SER A 241 44.31 -12.82 -8.28
N CYS A 242 43.13 -13.11 -7.72
CA CYS A 242 42.45 -12.23 -6.77
C CYS A 242 41.98 -12.97 -5.50
N ASN A 243 41.97 -12.28 -4.36
CA ASN A 243 41.22 -12.69 -3.17
C ASN A 243 39.75 -12.21 -3.24
N VAL A 244 39.53 -11.01 -3.76
CA VAL A 244 38.20 -10.39 -3.86
C VAL A 244 37.97 -9.90 -5.29
N ILE A 245 36.80 -10.14 -5.85
CA ILE A 245 36.40 -9.63 -7.16
C ILE A 245 35.14 -8.80 -6.98
N VAL A 246 35.10 -7.58 -7.50
CA VAL A 246 33.91 -6.72 -7.47
C VAL A 246 33.39 -6.52 -8.90
N SER A 247 32.14 -6.87 -9.12
CA SER A 247 31.48 -6.80 -10.43
C SER A 247 30.03 -6.33 -10.32
N THR A 248 29.44 -5.97 -11.47
CA THR A 248 28.01 -5.68 -11.57
C THR A 248 27.28 -6.87 -12.15
N MET A 249 26.02 -7.10 -11.74
CA MET A 249 25.24 -8.22 -12.26
C MET A 249 25.05 -8.17 -13.79
N ARG A 250 24.89 -6.98 -14.36
CA ARG A 250 24.83 -6.78 -15.81
C ARG A 250 26.05 -7.36 -16.54
N LEU A 251 27.25 -7.18 -16.00
CA LEU A 251 28.49 -7.68 -16.62
C LEU A 251 28.60 -9.20 -16.53
N ILE A 252 28.15 -9.80 -15.42
CA ILE A 252 28.13 -11.26 -15.27
C ILE A 252 27.14 -11.88 -16.26
N ASN A 253 25.95 -11.28 -16.40
CA ASN A 253 24.90 -11.81 -17.28
C ASN A 253 25.23 -11.76 -18.77
N ILE A 254 26.08 -10.82 -19.21
CA ILE A 254 26.52 -10.77 -20.62
C ILE A 254 27.66 -11.75 -20.92
N CYS A 255 28.28 -12.37 -19.91
CA CYS A 255 29.17 -13.51 -20.13
C CYS A 255 28.34 -14.73 -20.54
N ASN A 256 28.90 -15.62 -21.37
CA ASN A 256 28.23 -16.87 -21.71
C ASN A 256 28.09 -17.79 -20.48
N THR A 257 27.18 -18.77 -20.55
CA THR A 257 26.86 -19.66 -19.41
C THR A 257 28.08 -20.41 -18.88
N ARG A 258 28.95 -20.94 -19.75
CA ARG A 258 30.17 -21.67 -19.34
C ARG A 258 31.14 -20.78 -18.56
N VAL A 259 31.27 -19.51 -18.96
CA VAL A 259 32.08 -18.52 -18.23
C VAL A 259 31.43 -18.20 -16.87
N GLN A 260 30.11 -18.06 -16.80
CA GLN A 260 29.40 -17.83 -15.54
C GLN A 260 29.57 -19.00 -14.56
N GLU A 261 29.48 -20.24 -15.04
CA GLU A 261 29.75 -21.45 -14.26
C GLU A 261 31.20 -21.49 -13.78
N LYS A 262 32.17 -21.14 -14.64
CA LYS A 262 33.58 -21.10 -14.21
C LYS A 262 33.84 -20.03 -13.14
N ILE A 263 33.21 -18.88 -13.28
CA ILE A 263 33.27 -17.79 -12.28
C ILE A 263 32.74 -18.29 -10.93
N SER A 264 31.58 -18.96 -10.92
CA SER A 264 30.99 -19.46 -9.68
C SER A 264 31.84 -20.57 -9.07
N GLU A 265 32.34 -21.51 -9.88
CA GLU A 265 33.21 -22.62 -9.47
C GLU A 265 34.44 -22.14 -8.70
N GLN A 266 35.07 -21.05 -9.14
CA GLN A 266 36.31 -20.53 -8.53
C GLN A 266 36.13 -19.72 -7.25
N CYS A 267 34.92 -19.24 -6.96
CA CYS A 267 34.65 -18.42 -5.79
C CYS A 267 34.17 -19.30 -4.63
N SER A 268 34.60 -19.04 -3.40
CA SER A 268 34.08 -19.76 -2.22
C SER A 268 32.86 -19.06 -1.60
N HIS A 269 32.76 -17.74 -1.78
CA HIS A 269 31.67 -16.92 -1.24
C HIS A 269 31.12 -15.98 -2.30
N LEU A 270 29.81 -15.74 -2.23
CA LEU A 270 29.11 -14.72 -3.01
C LEU A 270 28.55 -13.67 -2.05
N PHE A 271 29.04 -12.43 -2.15
CA PHE A 271 28.47 -11.29 -1.44
C PHE A 271 27.59 -10.50 -2.40
N ILE A 272 26.36 -10.25 -2.01
CA ILE A 272 25.42 -9.45 -2.79
C ILE A 272 25.09 -8.20 -1.99
N ASP A 273 25.39 -7.03 -2.53
CA ASP A 273 24.91 -5.76 -1.98
C ASP A 273 23.62 -5.33 -2.69
N GLU A 274 22.76 -4.63 -1.94
CA GLU A 274 21.41 -4.22 -2.36
C GLU A 274 20.57 -5.42 -2.85
N ALA A 275 20.48 -6.44 -1.98
CA ALA A 275 19.84 -7.72 -2.26
C ALA A 275 18.33 -7.63 -2.58
N HIS A 276 17.67 -6.50 -2.35
CA HIS A 276 16.30 -6.26 -2.78
C HIS A 276 16.13 -6.29 -4.32
N HIS A 277 17.23 -6.24 -5.09
CA HIS A 277 17.24 -6.47 -6.56
C HIS A 277 17.26 -7.94 -6.98
N ILE A 278 17.47 -8.90 -6.07
CA ILE A 278 17.62 -10.34 -6.36
C ILE A 278 16.39 -10.95 -7.05
N GLY A 279 15.22 -10.32 -6.91
CA GLY A 279 13.97 -10.80 -7.49
C GLY A 279 13.94 -10.93 -9.01
N ALA A 280 14.86 -10.27 -9.72
CA ALA A 280 14.97 -10.37 -11.16
C ALA A 280 15.40 -11.78 -11.61
N PRO A 281 14.79 -12.37 -12.67
CA PRO A 281 15.09 -13.73 -13.12
C PRO A 281 16.59 -13.99 -13.38
N THR A 282 17.30 -12.98 -13.86
CA THR A 282 18.73 -13.06 -14.15
C THR A 282 19.60 -13.18 -12.89
N TRP A 283 19.21 -12.52 -11.79
CA TRP A 283 19.89 -12.62 -10.50
C TRP A 283 19.74 -14.01 -9.91
N ARG A 284 18.51 -14.53 -9.90
CA ARG A 284 18.20 -15.88 -9.42
C ARG A 284 18.98 -16.94 -10.20
N LYS A 285 19.03 -16.84 -11.54
CA LYS A 285 19.73 -17.80 -12.39
C LYS A 285 21.21 -17.94 -12.03
N PHE A 286 21.94 -16.83 -11.90
CA PHE A 286 23.36 -16.88 -11.55
C PHE A 286 23.60 -17.28 -10.09
N ARG A 287 22.76 -16.83 -9.16
CA ARG A 287 22.84 -17.21 -7.75
C ARG A 287 22.74 -18.73 -7.57
N ASN A 288 21.89 -19.40 -8.35
CA ASN A 288 21.76 -20.87 -8.30
C ASN A 288 23.08 -21.60 -8.60
N ASN A 289 24.02 -20.98 -9.34
CA ASN A 289 25.35 -21.55 -9.57
C ASN A 289 26.23 -21.59 -8.29
N PHE A 290 25.75 -21.01 -7.18
CA PHE A 290 26.38 -20.99 -5.86
C PHE A 290 25.61 -21.82 -4.82
N SER A 291 24.70 -22.71 -5.22
CA SER A 291 23.78 -23.43 -4.30
C SER A 291 24.47 -24.18 -3.13
N ASN A 292 25.71 -24.62 -3.31
CA ASN A 292 26.50 -25.34 -2.29
C ASN A 292 27.62 -24.48 -1.69
N LYS A 293 27.48 -23.15 -1.76
CA LYS A 293 28.49 -22.18 -1.33
C LYS A 293 27.84 -21.12 -0.46
N GLN A 294 28.65 -20.46 0.38
CA GLN A 294 28.14 -19.43 1.28
C GLN A 294 27.74 -18.17 0.50
N ILE A 295 26.43 -17.90 0.46
CA ILE A 295 25.84 -16.70 -0.15
C ILE A 295 25.43 -15.75 0.98
N ILE A 296 25.99 -14.54 0.98
CA ILE A 296 25.70 -13.51 1.98
C ILE A 296 25.10 -12.29 1.27
N GLN A 297 23.91 -11.92 1.69
CA GLN A 297 23.12 -10.85 1.09
C GLN A 297 23.02 -9.68 2.06
N PHE A 298 23.23 -8.47 1.57
CA PHE A 298 23.14 -7.24 2.34
C PHE A 298 22.08 -6.34 1.72
N THR A 299 21.22 -5.78 2.56
CA THR A 299 20.15 -4.87 2.12
C THR A 299 19.80 -3.90 3.25
N ALA A 300 19.23 -2.74 2.91
CA ALA A 300 18.61 -1.86 3.90
C ALA A 300 17.10 -2.12 4.08
N THR A 301 16.48 -2.88 3.19
CA THR A 301 15.06 -3.24 3.24
C THR A 301 14.92 -4.77 3.18
N PRO A 302 14.07 -5.40 4.01
CA PRO A 302 13.86 -6.85 3.98
C PRO A 302 12.96 -7.32 2.83
N PHE A 303 12.29 -6.38 2.14
CA PHE A 303 11.40 -6.66 1.02
C PHE A 303 12.03 -6.30 -0.34
N ARG A 304 11.57 -7.01 -1.37
CA ARG A 304 11.88 -6.78 -2.79
C ARG A 304 11.08 -5.59 -3.33
N ASN A 305 11.52 -5.06 -4.47
CA ASN A 305 10.81 -3.98 -5.18
C ASN A 305 9.37 -4.32 -5.62
N ASP A 306 9.01 -5.61 -5.64
CA ASP A 306 7.66 -6.12 -5.95
C ASP A 306 6.83 -6.46 -4.69
N GLY A 307 7.27 -6.03 -3.50
CA GLY A 307 6.57 -6.23 -2.23
C GLY A 307 6.73 -7.64 -1.62
N LYS A 308 7.50 -8.54 -2.26
CA LYS A 308 7.74 -9.90 -1.75
C LYS A 308 8.97 -9.95 -0.85
N ASN A 309 9.05 -10.93 0.05
CA ASN A 309 10.24 -11.14 0.89
C ASN A 309 11.50 -11.42 0.05
N ILE A 310 12.65 -10.94 0.53
CA ILE A 310 13.95 -11.28 -0.06
C ILE A 310 14.24 -12.77 0.18
N ASP A 311 14.71 -13.45 -0.86
CA ASP A 311 14.99 -14.88 -0.83
C ASP A 311 16.30 -15.17 -0.09
N GLY A 312 16.20 -15.86 1.05
CA GLY A 312 17.29 -16.21 1.96
C GLY A 312 16.78 -16.20 3.41
N GLU A 313 17.53 -16.81 4.33
CA GLU A 313 17.21 -16.72 5.76
C GLU A 313 17.69 -15.37 6.30
N ILE A 314 16.78 -14.56 6.88
CA ILE A 314 17.16 -13.31 7.54
C ILE A 314 17.82 -13.67 8.87
N ILE A 315 19.15 -13.68 8.89
CA ILE A 315 19.95 -14.07 10.06
C ILE A 315 20.23 -12.89 11.01
N PHE A 316 20.05 -11.68 10.51
CA PHE A 316 20.22 -10.45 11.27
C PHE A 316 19.40 -9.34 10.63
N ASN A 317 18.55 -8.70 11.44
CA ASN A 317 17.83 -7.49 11.06
C ASN A 317 18.08 -6.43 12.12
N TYR A 318 18.66 -5.29 11.73
CA TYR A 318 18.89 -4.17 12.64
C TYR A 318 17.79 -3.12 12.47
N PRO A 319 16.92 -2.90 13.47
CA PRO A 319 15.79 -1.99 13.33
C PRO A 319 16.22 -0.55 13.03
N LEU A 320 15.42 0.15 12.23
CA LEU A 320 15.65 1.53 11.82
C LEU A 320 15.41 2.48 13.00
N HIS A 321 14.43 2.22 13.86
CA HIS A 321 14.20 3.00 15.09
C HIS A 321 15.41 2.93 16.04
N GLN A 322 16.05 1.77 16.15
CA GLN A 322 17.26 1.60 16.99
C GLN A 322 18.44 2.36 16.38
N ALA A 323 18.58 2.33 15.05
CA ALA A 323 19.57 3.16 14.34
C ALA A 323 19.36 4.66 14.59
N GLN A 324 18.12 5.11 14.75
CA GLN A 324 17.80 6.49 15.09
C GLN A 324 18.13 6.81 16.56
N LYS A 325 17.76 5.94 17.50
CA LYS A 325 18.06 6.11 18.94
C LYS A 325 19.56 6.22 19.21
N GLU A 326 20.37 5.44 18.50
CA GLU A 326 21.84 5.49 18.58
C GLU A 326 22.46 6.65 17.77
N GLY A 327 21.63 7.44 17.08
CA GLY A 327 22.04 8.58 16.28
C GLY A 327 22.82 8.20 15.01
N TYR A 328 22.60 7.01 14.45
CA TYR A 328 23.07 6.64 13.11
C TYR A 328 22.13 7.16 12.01
N PHE A 329 20.84 7.32 12.33
CA PHE A 329 19.80 7.89 11.46
C PHE A 329 19.15 9.11 12.14
N LYS A 330 18.73 10.14 11.39
CA LYS A 330 17.97 11.29 11.93
C LYS A 330 16.48 11.11 11.60
N LYS A 331 15.61 11.77 12.37
CA LYS A 331 14.18 11.86 12.07
C LYS A 331 13.96 12.52 10.70
N ILE A 332 12.85 12.15 10.06
CA ILE A 332 12.39 12.74 8.81
C ILE A 332 11.09 13.47 9.12
N ASN A 333 11.06 14.78 8.88
CA ASN A 333 9.85 15.58 9.00
C ASN A 333 8.98 15.34 7.77
N PHE A 334 7.70 15.01 7.96
CA PHE A 334 6.74 14.86 6.89
C PHE A 334 5.75 16.02 6.89
N GLU A 335 5.71 16.72 5.77
CA GLU A 335 4.88 17.90 5.53
C GLU A 335 3.87 17.56 4.41
N PRO A 336 2.68 17.06 4.75
CA PRO A 336 1.69 16.71 3.73
C PRO A 336 0.98 17.95 3.20
N ILE A 337 0.71 17.92 1.90
CA ILE A 337 -0.14 18.88 1.19
C ILE A 337 -1.49 18.22 0.91
N VAL A 338 -2.58 18.96 1.00
CA VAL A 338 -3.92 18.49 0.61
C VAL A 338 -4.42 19.40 -0.50
N GLU A 339 -4.18 18.98 -1.73
CA GLU A 339 -4.61 19.74 -2.91
C GLU A 339 -5.29 18.82 -3.93
N PHE A 340 -6.49 19.20 -4.37
CA PHE A 340 -7.32 18.35 -5.22
C PHE A 340 -7.09 18.59 -6.72
N THR A 341 -6.29 19.60 -7.09
CA THR A 341 -5.92 19.91 -8.48
C THR A 341 -4.41 19.76 -8.65
N ILE A 342 -3.95 19.22 -9.79
CA ILE A 342 -2.52 18.91 -10.02
C ILE A 342 -1.68 20.19 -10.00
N SER A 343 -2.11 21.23 -10.71
CA SER A 343 -1.38 22.50 -10.78
C SER A 343 -1.28 23.19 -9.41
N SER A 344 -2.36 23.17 -8.62
CA SER A 344 -2.40 23.70 -7.26
C SER A 344 -1.51 22.87 -6.32
N ALA A 345 -1.56 21.54 -6.43
CA ALA A 345 -0.70 20.64 -5.68
C ALA A 345 0.79 20.87 -6.00
N ASP A 346 1.16 20.95 -7.27
CA ASP A 346 2.53 21.21 -7.70
C ASP A 346 3.03 22.56 -7.16
N LYS A 347 2.19 23.60 -7.25
CA LYS A 347 2.52 24.91 -6.72
C LYS A 347 2.70 24.88 -5.20
N ALA A 348 1.76 24.31 -4.46
CA ALA A 348 1.80 24.21 -3.00
C ALA A 348 3.00 23.39 -2.51
N ILE A 349 3.33 22.28 -3.18
CA ILE A 349 4.53 21.48 -2.90
C ILE A 349 5.79 22.33 -3.11
N ALA A 350 5.89 23.03 -4.24
CA ALA A 350 7.06 23.86 -4.56
C ALA A 350 7.24 25.02 -3.57
N GLU A 351 6.15 25.72 -3.24
CA GLU A 351 6.16 26.82 -2.25
C GLU A 351 6.59 26.32 -0.88
N LYS A 352 6.00 25.22 -0.38
CA LYS A 352 6.36 24.63 0.91
C LYS A 352 7.82 24.15 0.94
N ALA A 353 8.28 23.53 -0.15
CA ALA A 353 9.65 23.04 -0.21
C ALA A 353 10.68 24.17 -0.24
N VAL A 354 10.40 25.26 -0.96
CA VAL A 354 11.27 26.43 -0.99
C VAL A 354 11.21 27.21 0.33
N GLU A 355 10.05 27.27 1.00
CA GLU A 355 9.92 27.78 2.37
C GLU A 355 10.84 27.04 3.32
N GLN A 356 10.78 25.71 3.34
CA GLN A 356 11.68 24.88 4.15
C GLN A 356 13.15 25.12 3.80
N LEU A 357 13.49 25.24 2.52
CA LEU A 357 14.87 25.51 2.10
C LEU A 357 15.37 26.87 2.61
N LYS A 358 14.52 27.90 2.58
CA LYS A 358 14.84 29.23 3.12
C LYS A 358 15.07 29.17 4.63
N GLU A 359 14.19 28.48 5.35
CA GLU A 359 14.30 28.27 6.80
C GLU A 359 15.60 27.55 7.14
N ASP A 360 15.89 26.42 6.48
CA ASP A 360 17.09 25.63 6.73
C ASP A 360 18.37 26.44 6.50
N ILE A 361 18.43 27.23 5.42
CA ILE A 361 19.56 28.12 5.13
C ILE A 361 19.68 29.22 6.19
N SER A 362 18.56 29.78 6.66
CA SER A 362 18.57 30.81 7.72
C SER A 362 19.08 30.26 9.06
N ASN A 363 18.80 28.99 9.34
CA ASN A 363 19.30 28.24 10.49
C ASN A 363 20.76 27.78 10.32
N GLY A 364 21.44 28.17 9.24
CA GLY A 364 22.85 27.88 8.98
C GLY A 364 23.12 26.50 8.36
N PHE A 365 22.08 25.77 7.93
CA PHE A 365 22.24 24.50 7.26
C PHE A 365 22.55 24.66 5.77
N GLU A 366 23.38 23.79 5.22
CA GLU A 366 23.78 23.84 3.82
C GLU A 366 22.88 22.99 2.89
N HIS A 367 21.59 22.88 3.22
CA HIS A 367 20.66 21.97 2.55
C HIS A 367 20.47 22.26 1.06
N ILE A 368 20.10 21.21 0.33
CA ILE A 368 19.72 21.20 -1.09
C ILE A 368 18.36 20.53 -1.19
N LEU A 369 17.48 21.14 -1.99
CA LEU A 369 16.15 20.66 -2.31
C LEU A 369 16.18 19.80 -3.57
N MET A 370 15.54 18.65 -3.49
CA MET A 370 15.29 17.76 -4.62
C MET A 370 13.79 17.70 -4.91
N ALA A 371 13.39 18.17 -6.08
CA ALA A 371 12.05 17.97 -6.62
C ALA A 371 12.05 16.75 -7.54
N ARG A 372 11.18 15.78 -7.27
CA ARG A 372 11.10 14.53 -8.03
C ARG A 372 9.79 14.44 -8.79
N VAL A 373 9.91 14.03 -10.05
CA VAL A 373 8.80 13.82 -10.99
C VAL A 373 8.94 12.48 -11.72
N LYS A 374 7.85 12.00 -12.31
CA LYS A 374 7.74 10.66 -12.92
C LYS A 374 8.29 10.61 -14.33
N THR A 375 8.18 11.69 -15.11
CA THR A 375 8.51 11.69 -16.55
C THR A 375 9.34 12.90 -16.97
N ILE A 376 10.07 12.77 -18.08
CA ILE A 376 10.89 13.86 -18.64
C ILE A 376 10.02 15.06 -19.02
N LYS A 377 8.78 14.84 -19.47
CA LYS A 377 7.82 15.92 -19.77
C LYS A 377 7.51 16.74 -18.51
N ARG A 378 7.17 16.05 -17.41
CA ARG A 378 6.88 16.66 -16.10
C ARG A 378 8.03 17.48 -15.54
N VAL A 379 9.30 17.11 -15.83
CA VAL A 379 10.47 17.92 -15.41
C VAL A 379 10.34 19.35 -15.88
N LYS A 380 9.98 19.57 -17.14
CA LYS A 380 9.90 20.92 -17.69
C LYS A 380 8.75 21.71 -17.07
N GLU A 381 7.59 21.07 -16.93
CA GLU A 381 6.40 21.67 -16.31
C GLU A 381 6.70 22.11 -14.87
N VAL A 382 7.23 21.21 -14.04
CA VAL A 382 7.53 21.50 -12.64
C VAL A 382 8.74 22.43 -12.49
N PHE A 383 9.74 22.33 -13.38
CA PHE A 383 10.91 23.22 -13.35
C PHE A 383 10.53 24.69 -13.51
N SER A 384 9.49 25.00 -14.31
CA SER A 384 8.99 26.38 -14.45
C SER A 384 8.57 27.02 -13.11
N LEU A 385 8.09 26.23 -12.16
CA LEU A 385 7.73 26.70 -10.82
C LEU A 385 8.98 27.08 -10.02
N TYR A 386 10.03 26.28 -10.15
CA TYR A 386 11.29 26.49 -9.43
C TYR A 386 12.20 27.55 -10.07
N GLU A 387 12.11 27.74 -11.39
CA GLU A 387 12.90 28.70 -12.18
C GLU A 387 12.76 30.14 -11.65
N SER A 388 11.57 30.49 -11.16
CA SER A 388 11.29 31.78 -10.51
C SER A 388 12.18 32.09 -9.29
N TYR A 389 12.83 31.08 -8.70
CA TYR A 389 13.72 31.24 -7.55
C TYR A 389 15.19 31.32 -7.94
N GLU A 390 15.56 32.29 -8.79
CA GLU A 390 16.90 32.46 -9.37
C GLU A 390 18.03 32.46 -8.32
N LYS A 391 17.78 33.00 -7.11
CA LYS A 391 18.73 33.02 -5.99
C LYS A 391 19.30 31.65 -5.62
N PHE A 392 18.55 30.57 -5.89
CA PHE A 392 18.96 29.19 -5.57
C PHE A 392 19.55 28.44 -6.76
N ASN A 393 19.68 29.09 -7.92
CA ASN A 393 20.21 28.54 -9.18
C ASN A 393 19.63 27.14 -9.48
N PRO A 394 18.31 27.03 -9.72
CA PRO A 394 17.65 25.75 -9.99
C PRO A 394 18.25 25.06 -11.22
N VAL A 395 18.43 23.74 -11.14
CA VAL A 395 18.85 22.91 -12.29
C VAL A 395 17.93 21.72 -12.45
N PHE A 396 17.86 21.16 -13.65
CA PHE A 396 17.14 19.90 -13.87
C PHE A 396 18.01 18.81 -14.48
N VAL A 397 17.66 17.55 -14.23
CA VAL A 397 18.43 16.39 -14.71
C VAL A 397 17.50 15.28 -15.19
N HIS A 398 17.67 14.81 -16.44
CA HIS A 398 16.96 13.65 -16.99
C HIS A 398 17.88 12.68 -17.75
N SER A 399 17.39 11.46 -18.01
CA SER A 399 18.15 10.37 -18.63
C SER A 399 18.73 10.73 -20.01
N ASN A 400 18.04 11.53 -20.81
CA ASN A 400 18.48 11.94 -22.15
C ASN A 400 19.65 12.94 -22.19
N LEU A 401 20.08 13.52 -21.07
CA LEU A 401 21.28 14.39 -21.07
C LEU A 401 22.53 13.58 -21.40
N ASN A 402 23.41 14.15 -22.21
CA ASN A 402 24.68 13.50 -22.55
C ASN A 402 25.64 13.47 -21.33
N LYS A 403 26.70 12.67 -21.41
CA LYS A 403 27.60 12.45 -20.26
C LYS A 403 28.26 13.76 -19.78
N THR A 404 28.65 14.62 -20.71
CA THR A 404 29.31 15.90 -20.43
C THR A 404 28.36 16.89 -19.74
N GLU A 405 27.12 16.99 -20.18
CA GLU A 405 26.06 17.82 -19.57
C GLU A 405 25.75 17.35 -18.15
N LYS A 406 25.58 16.04 -17.96
CA LYS A 406 25.38 15.46 -16.63
C LYS A 406 26.56 15.80 -15.70
N GLU A 407 27.80 15.62 -16.15
CA GLU A 407 28.99 15.96 -15.37
C GLU A 407 29.06 17.45 -15.01
N LYS A 408 28.65 18.35 -15.90
CA LYS A 408 28.54 19.79 -15.62
C LYS A 408 27.51 20.07 -14.52
N VAL A 409 26.29 19.55 -14.65
CA VAL A 409 25.22 19.75 -13.67
C VAL A 409 25.60 19.15 -12.31
N PHE A 410 26.14 17.93 -12.28
CA PHE A 410 26.62 17.32 -11.04
C PHE A 410 27.78 18.08 -10.40
N SER A 411 28.65 18.71 -11.20
CA SER A 411 29.72 19.57 -10.68
C SER A 411 29.15 20.79 -9.97
N LYS A 412 28.15 21.47 -10.54
CA LYS A 412 27.45 22.60 -9.91
C LYS A 412 26.79 22.21 -8.58
N ILE A 413 26.11 21.06 -8.55
CA ILE A 413 25.46 20.53 -7.34
C ILE A 413 26.51 20.22 -6.26
N LYS A 414 27.61 19.54 -6.61
CA LYS A 414 28.69 19.22 -5.65
C LYS A 414 29.46 20.45 -5.16
N ALA A 415 29.57 21.48 -6.01
CA ALA A 415 30.13 22.78 -5.64
C ALA A 415 29.17 23.63 -4.80
N LYS A 416 27.91 23.17 -4.60
CA LYS A 416 26.82 23.87 -3.90
C LYS A 416 26.41 25.19 -4.55
N GLU A 417 26.74 25.37 -5.83
CA GLU A 417 26.32 26.52 -6.63
C GLU A 417 24.83 26.45 -6.98
N SER A 418 24.24 25.26 -6.94
CA SER A 418 22.82 25.01 -7.13
C SER A 418 22.22 24.37 -5.88
N LYS A 419 21.11 24.93 -5.42
CA LYS A 419 20.41 24.53 -4.19
C LYS A 419 19.05 23.86 -4.45
N ILE A 420 18.59 23.87 -5.71
CA ILE A 420 17.34 23.25 -6.15
C ILE A 420 17.63 22.36 -7.35
N VAL A 421 17.22 21.10 -7.28
CA VAL A 421 17.37 20.13 -8.37
C VAL A 421 16.04 19.45 -8.69
N VAL A 422 15.56 19.61 -9.92
CA VAL A 422 14.37 18.89 -10.45
C VAL A 422 14.82 17.66 -11.24
N CYS A 423 14.31 16.47 -10.94
CA CYS A 423 14.83 15.24 -11.54
C CYS A 423 13.80 14.15 -11.82
N VAL A 424 14.10 13.33 -12.85
CA VAL A 424 13.44 12.05 -13.15
C VAL A 424 14.41 10.93 -12.85
N ASP A 425 14.07 10.10 -11.87
CA ASP A 425 14.73 8.82 -11.61
C ASP A 425 16.28 8.87 -11.59
N MET A 426 16.82 9.95 -11.03
CA MET A 426 18.25 10.11 -10.78
C MET A 426 18.48 10.52 -9.35
N PHE A 427 19.66 10.15 -8.82
CA PHE A 427 19.95 9.90 -7.39
C PHE A 427 19.57 8.51 -6.87
N GLY A 428 19.70 7.49 -7.72
CA GLY A 428 19.67 6.09 -7.27
C GLY A 428 20.90 5.71 -6.43
N GLU A 429 20.88 4.49 -5.89
CA GLU A 429 21.96 3.90 -5.09
C GLU A 429 23.36 4.24 -5.63
N GLY A 430 24.23 4.75 -4.73
CA GLY A 430 25.62 5.10 -5.02
C GLY A 430 25.88 6.56 -5.39
N PHE A 431 24.86 7.42 -5.38
CA PHE A 431 25.05 8.87 -5.30
C PHE A 431 25.18 9.30 -3.83
N ASP A 432 26.22 10.06 -3.51
CA ASP A 432 26.55 10.50 -2.15
C ASP A 432 26.59 12.02 -2.09
N LEU A 433 25.52 12.62 -1.55
CA LEU A 433 25.36 14.06 -1.36
C LEU A 433 24.61 14.30 -0.04
N PRO A 434 25.32 14.41 1.09
CA PRO A 434 24.74 14.57 2.42
C PRO A 434 23.83 15.81 2.58
N GLU A 435 24.04 16.84 1.76
CA GLU A 435 23.28 18.08 1.78
C GLU A 435 21.87 17.95 1.21
N LEU A 436 21.53 16.85 0.52
CA LEU A 436 20.19 16.64 -0.05
C LEU A 436 19.22 16.23 1.07
N LYS A 437 18.60 17.23 1.69
CA LYS A 437 17.79 17.09 2.91
C LYS A 437 16.32 17.43 2.74
N ILE A 438 15.95 18.12 1.67
CA ILE A 438 14.55 18.42 1.36
C ILE A 438 14.16 17.62 0.12
N ALA A 439 13.08 16.84 0.22
CA ALA A 439 12.52 16.12 -0.91
C ALA A 439 11.06 16.51 -1.15
N ALA A 440 10.81 17.13 -2.30
CA ALA A 440 9.50 17.47 -2.81
C ALA A 440 9.06 16.42 -3.84
N LEU A 441 8.02 15.64 -3.51
CA LEU A 441 7.47 14.66 -4.43
C LEU A 441 6.26 15.21 -5.16
N HIS A 442 6.47 15.63 -6.40
CA HIS A 442 5.39 16.04 -7.31
C HIS A 442 4.70 14.83 -7.94
N ASP A 443 5.46 13.75 -8.20
CA ASP A 443 4.91 12.48 -8.66
C ASP A 443 5.65 11.31 -7.97
N ILE A 444 4.97 10.18 -7.74
CA ILE A 444 5.61 8.95 -7.24
C ILE A 444 6.00 8.01 -8.38
N HIS A 445 7.24 7.51 -8.32
CA HIS A 445 7.75 6.46 -9.20
C HIS A 445 8.72 5.54 -8.42
N LYS A 446 8.36 4.24 -8.32
CA LYS A 446 9.08 3.18 -7.57
C LYS A 446 9.05 3.36 -6.03
N SER A 447 9.71 2.46 -5.30
CA SER A 447 9.70 2.38 -3.83
C SER A 447 10.03 3.72 -3.16
N LEU A 448 9.04 4.26 -2.43
CA LEU A 448 9.17 5.45 -1.59
C LEU A 448 10.22 5.25 -0.50
N GLY A 449 10.38 4.02 0.01
CA GLY A 449 11.36 3.67 1.03
C GLY A 449 12.80 3.93 0.58
N VAL A 450 13.13 3.66 -0.68
CA VAL A 450 14.46 4.00 -1.25
C VAL A 450 14.70 5.51 -1.28
N THR A 451 13.65 6.28 -1.55
CA THR A 451 13.70 7.75 -1.58
C THR A 451 13.92 8.32 -0.18
N LEU A 452 13.17 7.82 0.80
CA LEU A 452 13.30 8.20 2.21
C LEU A 452 14.64 7.76 2.81
N GLN A 453 15.12 6.57 2.45
CA GLN A 453 16.45 6.09 2.84
C GLN A 453 17.58 6.85 2.15
N PHE A 454 17.30 7.60 1.07
CA PHE A 454 18.26 8.46 0.40
C PHE A 454 18.30 9.86 1.02
N THR A 455 17.15 10.44 1.35
CA THR A 455 17.04 11.78 1.99
C THR A 455 17.43 11.75 3.47
N GLY A 456 17.10 10.66 4.17
CA GLY A 456 17.49 10.41 5.56
C GLY A 456 18.97 10.05 5.75
N ARG A 457 19.78 10.00 4.67
CA ARG A 457 21.19 9.59 4.77
C ARG A 457 22.03 10.53 5.64
N PHE A 458 22.86 9.91 6.46
CA PHE A 458 24.01 10.42 7.21
C PHE A 458 23.75 11.39 8.36
N THR A 459 24.35 11.00 9.48
CA THR A 459 24.41 11.71 10.76
C THR A 459 25.80 12.26 11.10
N ARG A 460 26.90 11.94 10.39
CA ARG A 460 28.24 12.38 10.87
C ARG A 460 29.27 12.67 9.78
N THR A 461 29.57 13.96 9.61
CA THR A 461 30.92 14.58 9.57
C THR A 461 30.89 16.09 9.28
N LYS A 462 29.72 16.68 9.03
CA LYS A 462 29.54 18.13 8.98
C LYS A 462 28.57 18.54 10.09
N SER A 463 29.02 19.42 10.97
CA SER A 463 28.21 20.05 12.03
C SER A 463 27.03 20.88 11.51
N ASN A 464 26.94 21.11 10.19
CA ASN A 464 26.00 22.04 9.56
C ASN A 464 24.95 21.33 8.66
N ILE A 465 24.54 20.11 9.01
CA ILE A 465 23.50 19.37 8.28
C ILE A 465 22.40 18.98 9.28
N GLY A 466 21.22 19.59 9.14
CA GLY A 466 20.02 19.41 9.96
C GLY A 466 19.21 18.15 9.62
N GLU A 467 17.96 18.12 10.07
CA GLU A 467 17.01 17.03 9.79
C GLU A 467 16.56 17.03 8.32
N ALA A 468 16.04 15.89 7.85
CA ALA A 468 15.49 15.80 6.50
C ALA A 468 14.01 16.13 6.50
N THR A 469 13.52 16.83 5.48
CA THR A 469 12.09 17.15 5.30
C THR A 469 11.58 16.55 4.01
N PHE A 470 10.39 15.96 4.08
CA PHE A 470 9.72 15.27 3.01
C PHE A 470 8.34 15.89 2.79
N ILE A 471 8.03 16.28 1.55
CA ILE A 471 6.81 17.01 1.19
C ILE A 471 6.11 16.27 0.05
N ALA A 472 4.83 15.94 0.22
CA ALA A 472 4.03 15.25 -0.79
C ALA A 472 2.53 15.56 -0.65
N ASN A 473 1.78 15.48 -1.75
CA ASN A 473 0.33 15.65 -1.73
C ASN A 473 -0.39 14.35 -1.35
N ILE A 474 -1.01 14.30 -0.17
CA ILE A 474 -1.74 13.11 0.30
C ILE A 474 -3.13 12.96 -0.33
N ALA A 475 -3.62 13.98 -1.05
CA ALA A 475 -4.85 13.87 -1.83
C ALA A 475 -4.65 13.08 -3.15
N ASP A 476 -3.41 12.78 -3.51
CA ASP A 476 -3.09 11.85 -4.59
C ASP A 476 -3.22 10.39 -4.09
N PRO A 477 -4.11 9.58 -4.69
CA PRO A 477 -4.25 8.16 -4.35
C PRO A 477 -2.93 7.38 -4.39
N ASP A 478 -2.09 7.64 -5.39
CA ASP A 478 -0.82 6.91 -5.56
C ASP A 478 0.13 7.18 -4.37
N VAL A 479 0.07 8.39 -3.80
CA VAL A 479 0.84 8.79 -2.62
C VAL A 479 0.35 8.09 -1.36
N ASN A 480 -0.96 8.14 -1.10
CA ASN A 480 -1.54 7.53 0.09
C ASN A 480 -1.36 6.01 0.10
N ASP A 481 -1.57 5.32 -1.02
CA ASP A 481 -1.42 3.86 -1.12
C ASP A 481 0.05 3.45 -0.92
N THR A 482 1.00 4.25 -1.41
CA THR A 482 2.43 3.99 -1.22
C THR A 482 2.86 4.24 0.22
N LEU A 483 2.35 5.27 0.89
CA LEU A 483 2.59 5.52 2.32
C LEU A 483 2.01 4.40 3.19
N GLN A 484 0.79 3.94 2.91
CA GLN A 484 0.18 2.81 3.62
C GLN A 484 1.01 1.52 3.45
N LYS A 485 1.47 1.22 2.23
CA LYS A 485 2.41 0.11 2.01
C LYS A 485 3.66 0.25 2.85
N LEU A 486 4.24 1.45 2.91
CA LEU A 486 5.43 1.74 3.70
C LEU A 486 5.23 1.44 5.20
N TYR A 487 4.11 1.89 5.77
CA TYR A 487 3.74 1.65 7.17
C TYR A 487 3.41 0.17 7.44
N SER A 488 2.89 -0.54 6.45
CA SER A 488 2.62 -1.98 6.54
C SER A 488 3.90 -2.83 6.44
N GLU A 489 4.91 -2.35 5.69
CA GLU A 489 6.17 -3.03 5.46
C GLU A 489 7.05 -3.02 6.72
N ASP A 490 7.19 -1.87 7.38
CA ASP A 490 8.00 -1.75 8.59
C ASP A 490 7.36 -0.77 9.57
N ALA A 491 6.94 -1.28 10.73
CA ALA A 491 6.34 -0.50 11.81
C ALA A 491 7.25 0.66 12.26
N ASP A 492 8.56 0.54 12.04
CA ASP A 492 9.54 1.58 12.36
C ASP A 492 9.29 2.91 11.63
N TRP A 493 8.65 2.90 10.46
CA TRP A 493 8.35 4.13 9.71
C TRP A 493 7.46 5.10 10.46
N ASN A 494 6.56 4.59 11.32
CA ASN A 494 5.70 5.41 12.17
C ASN A 494 6.49 6.25 13.17
N PHE A 495 7.64 5.76 13.65
CA PHE A 495 8.49 6.51 14.59
C PHE A 495 9.43 7.50 13.90
N ILE A 496 9.59 7.36 12.57
CA ILE A 496 10.58 8.10 11.77
C ILE A 496 9.93 9.30 11.08
N LEU A 497 8.70 9.13 10.58
CA LEU A 497 7.92 10.20 9.96
C LEU A 497 7.19 10.99 11.05
N LYS A 498 7.61 12.23 11.26
CA LYS A 498 6.89 13.17 12.11
C LYS A 498 5.81 13.85 11.27
N ASP A 499 4.53 13.56 11.50
CA ASP A 499 3.42 14.23 10.81
C ASP A 499 3.15 15.59 11.48
N ASN A 500 3.35 16.67 10.72
CA ASN A 500 3.21 18.05 11.21
C ASN A 500 1.88 18.71 10.81
N SER A 501 0.92 17.98 10.24
CA SER A 501 -0.29 18.58 9.67
C SER A 501 -1.54 18.50 10.55
N ASN A 502 -2.48 19.42 10.32
CA ASN A 502 -3.78 19.54 10.98
C ASN A 502 -4.90 19.66 9.90
N LYS A 503 -6.04 18.96 10.08
CA LYS A 503 -7.42 19.24 9.55
C LYS A 503 -8.14 18.44 8.41
N LYS A 504 -7.65 17.32 7.90
CA LYS A 504 -8.53 16.16 7.52
C LYS A 504 -8.08 14.85 8.15
N ILE A 505 -7.45 15.08 9.26
CA ILE A 505 -6.74 14.15 10.06
C ILE A 505 -7.60 13.97 11.30
N ASN A 506 -8.90 14.31 11.37
CA ASN A 506 -9.60 14.12 12.66
C ASN A 506 -9.76 12.65 13.01
N ASP A 507 -10.08 11.76 12.07
CA ASP A 507 -10.18 10.33 12.41
C ASP A 507 -8.81 9.63 12.40
N LYS A 508 -7.87 10.07 11.54
CA LYS A 508 -6.46 9.65 11.62
C LYS A 508 -5.69 10.24 12.82
N ILE A 509 -5.99 11.45 13.28
CA ILE A 509 -5.52 12.09 14.53
C ILE A 509 -6.22 11.41 15.69
N LYS A 510 -7.53 11.14 15.63
CA LYS A 510 -8.20 10.40 16.71
C LYS A 510 -7.58 9.01 16.85
N LEU A 511 -7.34 8.32 15.74
CA LEU A 511 -6.63 7.03 15.74
C LEU A 511 -5.17 7.20 16.17
N SER A 512 -4.46 8.22 15.70
CA SER A 512 -3.07 8.51 16.11
C SER A 512 -2.99 8.84 17.60
N ASN A 513 -3.82 9.75 18.11
CA ASN A 513 -3.96 10.11 19.52
C ASN A 513 -4.36 8.89 20.37
N LEU A 514 -5.28 8.06 19.87
CA LEU A 514 -5.64 6.78 20.49
C LEU A 514 -4.41 5.88 20.60
N ILE A 515 -3.58 5.83 19.56
CA ILE A 515 -2.35 5.03 19.51
C ILE A 515 -1.26 5.62 20.40
N ASP A 516 -1.09 6.94 20.41
CA ASP A 516 -0.10 7.65 21.21
C ASP A 516 -0.36 7.52 22.71
N GLY A 517 -1.63 7.29 23.10
CA GLY A 517 -2.03 7.02 24.48
C GLY A 517 -1.70 5.61 24.99
N PHE A 518 -1.16 4.71 24.15
CA PHE A 518 -0.74 3.39 24.59
C PHE A 518 0.62 3.41 25.30
N THR A 519 0.75 2.63 26.37
CA THR A 519 2.01 2.39 27.08
C THR A 519 3.06 1.81 26.13
N LYS A 520 4.26 2.40 26.09
CA LYS A 520 5.39 1.92 25.28
C LYS A 520 5.99 0.65 25.89
N ASN A 521 5.44 -0.50 25.51
CA ASN A 521 5.90 -1.85 25.88
C ASN A 521 6.45 -2.60 24.65
N LYS A 522 6.82 -3.88 24.79
CA LYS A 522 7.34 -4.77 23.71
C LYS A 522 6.48 -4.87 22.44
N ILE A 523 5.32 -4.20 22.37
CA ILE A 523 4.49 -4.09 21.16
C ILE A 523 5.13 -3.16 20.12
N ASP A 524 6.21 -2.44 20.41
CA ASP A 524 6.93 -1.60 19.44
C ASP A 524 7.37 -2.37 18.15
N GLU A 525 7.44 -3.71 18.18
CA GLU A 525 7.68 -4.54 16.98
C GLU A 525 6.44 -4.69 16.07
N ILE A 526 5.24 -4.39 16.56
CA ILE A 526 3.95 -4.52 15.85
C ILE A 526 3.21 -3.18 15.92
N SER A 527 3.15 -2.47 14.79
CA SER A 527 2.36 -1.25 14.68
C SER A 527 0.88 -1.52 14.99
N ILE A 528 0.32 -0.89 16.03
CA ILE A 528 -1.10 -0.98 16.40
C ILE A 528 -2.00 -0.58 15.22
N GLN A 529 -1.55 0.35 14.38
CA GLN A 529 -2.25 0.79 13.15
C GLN A 529 -2.48 -0.36 12.16
N ASN A 530 -1.63 -1.38 12.19
CA ASN A 530 -1.70 -2.52 11.28
C ASN A 530 -2.56 -3.67 11.85
N ILE A 531 -3.11 -3.53 13.06
CA ILE A 531 -4.00 -4.53 13.65
C ILE A 531 -5.40 -4.38 13.04
N SER A 532 -5.79 -5.36 12.23
CA SER A 532 -7.15 -5.48 11.69
C SER A 532 -7.97 -6.45 12.53
N ILE A 533 -8.94 -5.91 13.28
CA ILE A 533 -9.76 -6.62 14.25
C ILE A 533 -11.00 -7.18 13.52
N ALA A 534 -11.27 -8.48 13.69
CA ALA A 534 -12.56 -9.03 13.27
C ALA A 534 -13.67 -8.36 14.08
N MET A 535 -14.67 -7.77 13.44
CA MET A 535 -15.75 -7.03 14.11
C MET A 535 -16.62 -8.01 14.91
N SER A 536 -16.16 -8.34 16.11
CA SER A 536 -16.80 -9.28 17.03
C SER A 536 -16.47 -8.92 18.46
N THR A 537 -17.32 -9.32 19.40
CA THR A 537 -17.10 -9.08 20.82
C THR A 537 -17.93 -10.04 21.67
N VAL A 538 -17.46 -10.31 22.88
CA VAL A 538 -18.28 -10.84 23.98
C VAL A 538 -18.47 -9.70 24.98
N VAL A 539 -19.71 -9.45 25.38
CA VAL A 539 -20.06 -8.31 26.23
C VAL A 539 -20.30 -8.75 27.66
N TYR A 540 -19.67 -8.05 28.60
CA TYR A 540 -19.83 -8.26 30.03
C TYR A 540 -20.33 -6.97 30.67
N GLU A 541 -21.42 -7.06 31.43
CA GLU A 541 -21.99 -5.94 32.17
C GLU A 541 -21.52 -6.02 33.62
N SER A 542 -20.93 -4.95 34.12
CA SER A 542 -20.44 -4.88 35.49
C SER A 542 -21.30 -3.92 36.32
N SER A 543 -21.61 -4.34 37.55
CA SER A 543 -22.24 -3.47 38.54
C SER A 543 -21.24 -2.56 39.25
N SER A 544 -19.94 -2.85 39.10
CA SER A 544 -18.82 -2.05 39.59
C SER A 544 -18.15 -1.30 38.44
N ASN A 545 -17.60 -0.11 38.70
CA ASN A 545 -16.79 0.62 37.71
C ASN A 545 -15.29 0.27 37.86
N THR A 546 -14.98 -0.99 38.18
CA THR A 546 -13.61 -1.48 38.33
C THR A 546 -13.03 -1.84 36.96
N TRP A 547 -11.81 -1.38 36.70
CA TRP A 547 -11.05 -1.66 35.48
C TRP A 547 -9.57 -1.73 35.84
N ASP A 548 -9.06 -2.96 35.97
CA ASP A 548 -7.70 -3.27 36.39
C ASP A 548 -6.95 -4.03 35.27
N PRO A 549 -6.63 -3.38 34.13
CA PRO A 549 -6.10 -4.05 32.96
C PRO A 549 -4.75 -4.74 33.20
N GLU A 550 -3.97 -4.32 34.18
CA GLU A 550 -2.67 -4.89 34.56
C GLU A 550 -2.76 -6.35 35.05
N ASN A 551 -3.92 -6.74 35.59
CA ASN A 551 -4.16 -8.08 36.11
C ASN A 551 -4.34 -9.14 35.01
N PHE A 552 -4.29 -8.77 33.72
CA PHE A 552 -4.37 -9.69 32.59
C PHE A 552 -3.38 -10.86 32.65
N THR A 553 -2.26 -10.67 33.35
CA THR A 553 -1.23 -11.72 33.56
C THR A 553 -1.72 -12.88 34.42
N GLU A 554 -2.79 -12.70 35.20
CA GLU A 554 -3.44 -13.78 35.94
C GLU A 554 -4.25 -14.71 35.02
N ALA A 555 -4.86 -14.15 33.97
CA ALA A 555 -5.61 -14.91 32.97
C ALA A 555 -4.71 -15.81 32.10
N PHE A 556 -3.45 -15.42 31.92
CA PHE A 556 -2.51 -16.11 31.04
C PHE A 556 -1.24 -16.52 31.80
N TYR A 557 -1.01 -17.84 31.93
CA TYR A 557 0.13 -18.43 32.65
C TYR A 557 1.46 -17.66 32.52
N LYS A 558 2.18 -17.50 33.66
CA LYS A 558 3.47 -16.79 33.83
C LYS A 558 4.62 -17.18 32.87
N ASN A 559 4.48 -18.25 32.06
CA ASN A 559 5.48 -18.70 31.08
C ASN A 559 5.02 -18.59 29.61
N SER A 560 3.92 -17.90 29.34
CA SER A 560 3.44 -17.66 27.97
C SER A 560 4.23 -16.50 27.34
N GLU A 561 4.68 -16.65 26.10
CA GLU A 561 5.20 -15.52 25.32
C GLU A 561 4.03 -14.59 24.96
N ILE A 562 3.92 -13.47 25.68
CA ILE A 562 2.85 -12.48 25.53
C ILE A 562 3.47 -11.11 25.21
N ILE A 563 2.90 -10.47 24.21
CA ILE A 563 3.12 -9.05 23.89
C ILE A 563 1.83 -8.31 24.26
N HIS A 564 1.91 -7.20 24.97
CA HIS A 564 0.72 -6.44 25.36
C HIS A 564 0.98 -4.93 25.41
N THR A 565 -0.09 -4.16 25.39
CA THR A 565 -0.08 -2.71 25.62
C THR A 565 -1.44 -2.26 26.17
N ILE A 566 -1.45 -1.17 26.94
CA ILE A 566 -2.63 -0.61 27.58
C ILE A 566 -2.73 0.87 27.23
N ASN A 567 -3.93 1.34 26.90
CA ASN A 567 -4.28 2.76 26.87
C ASN A 567 -5.22 3.04 28.04
N HIS A 568 -4.70 3.70 29.08
CA HIS A 568 -5.47 4.01 30.29
C HIS A 568 -6.49 5.13 30.08
N GLU A 569 -6.22 6.09 29.19
CA GLU A 569 -7.16 7.19 28.92
C GLU A 569 -8.42 6.72 28.20
N LYS A 570 -8.29 5.68 27.39
CA LYS A 570 -9.37 5.11 26.58
C LYS A 570 -9.84 3.74 27.06
N ASN A 571 -9.29 3.26 28.18
CA ASN A 571 -9.57 1.96 28.79
C ASN A 571 -9.51 0.78 27.81
N ILE A 572 -8.40 0.66 27.07
CA ILE A 572 -8.18 -0.40 26.10
C ILE A 572 -6.95 -1.22 26.47
N LEU A 573 -7.06 -2.54 26.37
CA LEU A 573 -5.99 -3.49 26.57
C LEU A 573 -5.86 -4.39 25.34
N ILE A 574 -4.65 -4.47 24.77
CA ILE A 574 -4.34 -5.33 23.63
C ILE A 574 -3.32 -6.37 24.07
N ILE A 575 -3.59 -7.63 23.73
CA ILE A 575 -2.74 -8.77 24.07
C ILE A 575 -2.55 -9.66 22.85
N ILE A 576 -1.31 -9.96 22.51
CA ILE A 576 -0.92 -10.91 21.48
C ILE A 576 -0.17 -12.05 22.15
N LYS A 577 -0.76 -13.24 22.12
CA LYS A 577 -0.25 -14.43 22.80
C LYS A 577 0.23 -15.46 21.78
N LYS A 578 1.47 -15.93 21.93
CA LYS A 578 2.01 -17.05 21.16
C LYS A 578 1.54 -18.38 21.73
N ASN A 579 1.05 -19.26 20.86
CA ASN A 579 0.62 -20.61 21.21
C ASN A 579 1.33 -21.66 20.35
N TYR A 580 1.66 -22.80 20.96
CA TYR A 580 2.24 -23.96 20.29
C TYR A 580 1.19 -25.06 20.20
N ASN A 581 0.69 -25.31 19.00
CA ASN A 581 -0.31 -26.32 18.72
C ASN A 581 0.34 -27.56 18.09
N SER A 582 -0.19 -28.75 18.40
CA SER A 582 0.18 -29.95 17.66
C SER A 582 -0.23 -29.83 16.19
N VAL A 583 0.54 -30.43 15.28
CA VAL A 583 0.12 -30.50 13.87
C VAL A 583 -1.16 -31.34 13.73
N PRO A 584 -2.12 -30.96 12.87
CA PRO A 584 -3.42 -31.64 12.78
C PRO A 584 -3.32 -33.11 12.31
N TRP A 585 -2.28 -33.44 11.54
CA TRP A 585 -2.08 -34.74 10.91
C TRP A 585 -1.24 -35.72 11.73
N GLY A 586 -0.71 -35.32 12.90
CA GLY A 586 0.16 -36.21 13.67
C GLY A 586 0.61 -35.67 15.03
N LYS A 587 0.94 -36.58 15.94
CA LYS A 587 1.46 -36.24 17.28
C LYS A 587 2.99 -36.28 17.28
N VAL A 588 3.63 -35.32 16.61
CA VAL A 588 5.10 -35.24 16.49
C VAL A 588 5.65 -34.19 17.45
N LYS A 589 6.42 -34.59 18.48
CA LYS A 589 6.97 -33.64 19.48
C LYS A 589 7.95 -32.61 18.91
N LYS A 590 8.56 -32.88 17.74
CA LYS A 590 9.49 -31.95 17.06
C LYS A 590 8.81 -30.96 16.12
N ILE A 591 7.53 -31.16 15.79
CA ILE A 591 6.82 -30.31 14.82
C ILE A 591 5.56 -29.79 15.49
N SER A 592 5.50 -28.48 15.69
CA SER A 592 4.33 -27.78 16.22
C SER A 592 3.97 -26.65 15.29
N ASN A 593 2.67 -26.41 15.15
CA ASN A 593 2.17 -25.20 14.53
C ASN A 593 2.27 -24.09 15.57
N ILE A 594 2.96 -23.01 15.21
CA ILE A 594 2.94 -21.79 16.02
C ILE A 594 1.75 -20.96 15.53
N SER A 595 0.85 -20.61 16.45
CA SER A 595 -0.22 -19.65 16.20
C SER A 595 -0.07 -18.45 17.13
N TRP A 596 -0.57 -17.30 16.68
CA TRP A 596 -0.62 -16.08 17.47
C TRP A 596 -2.08 -15.68 17.64
N ASP A 597 -2.50 -15.52 18.89
CA ASP A 597 -3.87 -15.13 19.21
C ASP A 597 -3.92 -13.69 19.72
N LEU A 598 -4.84 -12.91 19.15
CA LEU A 598 -5.12 -11.53 19.53
C LEU A 598 -6.30 -11.49 20.50
N TYR A 599 -6.15 -10.75 21.58
CA TYR A 599 -7.24 -10.34 22.48
C TYR A 599 -7.24 -8.82 22.57
N VAL A 600 -8.43 -8.23 22.44
CA VAL A 600 -8.63 -6.79 22.63
C VAL A 600 -9.77 -6.60 23.61
N ALA A 601 -9.50 -5.95 24.74
CA ALA A 601 -10.49 -5.62 25.76
C ALA A 601 -10.70 -4.10 25.78
N TYR A 602 -11.96 -3.67 25.79
CA TYR A 602 -12.36 -2.26 25.84
C TYR A 602 -13.43 -2.06 26.91
N TRP A 603 -13.13 -1.24 27.91
CA TRP A 603 -14.07 -0.90 28.98
C TRP A 603 -14.74 0.44 28.69
N ASN A 604 -16.05 0.39 28.42
CA ASN A 604 -16.89 1.57 28.27
C ASN A 604 -17.52 1.92 29.62
N ALA A 605 -16.88 2.83 30.35
CA ALA A 605 -17.30 3.28 31.67
C ALA A 605 -18.69 3.95 31.67
N ASP A 606 -19.04 4.68 30.61
CA ASP A 606 -20.35 5.36 30.52
C ASP A 606 -21.51 4.35 30.47
N GLN A 607 -21.27 3.19 29.85
CA GLN A 607 -22.26 2.11 29.73
C GLN A 607 -22.10 1.03 30.81
N ASN A 608 -21.00 1.04 31.58
CA ASN A 608 -20.57 -0.05 32.47
C ASN A 608 -20.45 -1.42 31.75
N LEU A 609 -19.91 -1.40 30.52
CA LEU A 609 -19.76 -2.59 29.68
C LEU A 609 -18.30 -2.84 29.32
N LEU A 610 -17.86 -4.10 29.49
CA LEU A 610 -16.59 -4.61 28.97
C LEU A 610 -16.84 -5.39 27.68
N PHE A 611 -16.12 -5.01 26.63
CA PHE A 611 -16.13 -5.67 25.34
C PHE A 611 -14.83 -6.43 25.15
N ILE A 612 -14.88 -7.73 24.84
CA ILE A 612 -13.69 -8.53 24.55
C ILE A 612 -13.77 -9.18 23.17
N ASN A 613 -12.85 -8.80 22.29
CA ASN A 613 -12.55 -9.50 21.05
C ASN A 613 -11.45 -10.56 21.30
N SER A 614 -11.56 -11.71 20.62
CA SER A 614 -10.54 -12.76 20.65
C SER A 614 -10.51 -13.57 19.35
N THR A 615 -9.32 -13.85 18.82
CA THR A 615 -9.14 -14.81 17.72
C THR A 615 -9.12 -16.26 18.19
N ALA A 616 -8.82 -16.49 19.47
CA ALA A 616 -8.87 -17.81 20.08
C ALA A 616 -10.32 -18.21 20.39
N SER A 617 -10.61 -19.52 20.32
CA SER A 617 -11.92 -20.10 20.65
C SER A 617 -12.27 -20.09 22.14
N GLY A 618 -11.39 -19.56 23.01
CA GLY A 618 -11.61 -19.40 24.45
C GLY A 618 -10.60 -18.43 25.07
N GLY A 619 -10.81 -18.08 26.34
CA GLY A 619 -9.92 -17.18 27.10
C GLY A 619 -10.48 -15.78 27.37
N SER A 620 -11.55 -15.36 26.68
CA SER A 620 -12.21 -14.07 26.94
C SER A 620 -12.77 -13.97 28.37
N GLN A 621 -13.45 -15.02 28.84
CA GLN A 621 -13.99 -15.03 30.20
C GLN A 621 -12.88 -15.00 31.26
N LYS A 622 -11.80 -15.77 31.07
CA LYS A 622 -10.64 -15.74 31.97
C LYS A 622 -10.00 -14.35 32.02
N LEU A 623 -9.96 -13.66 30.89
CA LEU A 623 -9.47 -12.29 30.82
C LEU A 623 -10.42 -11.35 31.59
N ALA A 624 -11.74 -11.45 31.38
CA ALA A 624 -12.73 -10.69 32.15
C ALA A 624 -12.59 -10.93 33.67
N ASP A 625 -12.48 -12.19 34.10
CA ASP A 625 -12.28 -12.59 35.51
C ASP A 625 -11.09 -11.89 36.17
N SER A 626 -10.06 -11.53 35.38
CA SER A 626 -8.85 -10.90 35.90
C SER A 626 -8.90 -9.38 35.93
N ILE A 627 -9.68 -8.73 35.06
CA ILE A 627 -9.58 -7.26 34.84
C ILE A 627 -10.81 -6.46 35.29
N ILE A 628 -11.92 -7.12 35.62
CA ILE A 628 -13.15 -6.49 36.16
C ILE A 628 -13.77 -7.35 37.26
N GLN A 629 -14.56 -6.74 38.16
CA GLN A 629 -15.25 -7.42 39.27
C GLN A 629 -16.78 -7.27 39.18
N ASP A 630 -17.53 -8.15 39.86
CA ASP A 630 -19.00 -8.09 39.99
C ASP A 630 -19.74 -7.94 38.64
N TYR A 631 -19.35 -8.79 37.68
CA TYR A 631 -19.84 -8.76 36.32
C TYR A 631 -20.72 -9.95 35.97
N ASN A 632 -21.61 -9.75 35.00
CA ASN A 632 -22.39 -10.79 34.34
C ASN A 632 -22.14 -10.73 32.83
N ILE A 633 -22.06 -11.88 32.18
CA ILE A 633 -22.01 -11.92 30.71
C ILE A 633 -23.40 -11.59 30.14
N ILE A 634 -23.49 -10.62 29.22
CA ILE A 634 -24.73 -10.37 28.48
C ILE A 634 -24.92 -11.54 27.54
N SER A 635 -25.91 -12.37 27.87
CA SER A 635 -26.19 -13.64 27.19
C SER A 635 -27.71 -13.85 27.14
N GLY A 636 -28.14 -14.90 26.46
CA GLY A 636 -29.55 -15.19 26.28
C GLY A 636 -30.23 -14.29 25.25
N GLU A 637 -31.52 -14.05 25.44
CA GLU A 637 -32.32 -13.33 24.45
C GLU A 637 -31.94 -11.84 24.32
N LYS A 638 -31.41 -11.22 25.38
CA LYS A 638 -30.95 -9.82 25.36
C LYS A 638 -29.95 -9.54 24.23
N VAL A 639 -29.17 -10.54 23.83
CA VAL A 639 -28.18 -10.41 22.75
C VAL A 639 -28.85 -10.13 21.40
N PHE A 640 -30.09 -10.61 21.17
CA PHE A 640 -30.82 -10.38 19.92
C PHE A 640 -31.19 -8.93 19.67
N ARG A 641 -31.18 -8.07 20.70
CA ARG A 641 -31.36 -6.62 20.54
C ARG A 641 -30.33 -5.99 19.62
N CYS A 642 -29.19 -6.65 19.36
CA CYS A 642 -28.22 -6.16 18.39
C CYS A 642 -28.77 -6.01 16.96
N PHE A 643 -29.85 -6.73 16.61
CA PHE A 643 -30.54 -6.62 15.32
C PHE A 643 -31.42 -5.37 15.18
N ASP A 644 -31.70 -4.65 16.28
CA ASP A 644 -32.51 -3.43 16.26
C ASP A 644 -31.93 -2.35 15.34
N GLY A 645 -32.79 -1.60 14.66
CA GLY A 645 -32.41 -0.57 13.69
C GLY A 645 -31.81 -1.10 12.38
N ILE A 646 -31.78 -2.42 12.17
CA ILE A 646 -31.40 -3.03 10.89
C ILE A 646 -32.67 -3.30 10.07
N ASN A 647 -32.76 -2.69 8.90
CA ASN A 647 -33.88 -2.85 7.99
C ASN A 647 -33.67 -4.05 7.06
N ARG A 648 -34.79 -4.63 6.59
CA ARG A 648 -34.82 -5.71 5.57
C ARG A 648 -33.90 -6.88 5.91
N ILE A 649 -33.95 -7.33 7.16
CA ILE A 649 -33.10 -8.43 7.63
C ILE A 649 -33.53 -9.72 6.95
N ILE A 650 -32.59 -10.37 6.27
CA ILE A 650 -32.73 -11.74 5.78
C ILE A 650 -31.81 -12.61 6.63
N LEU A 651 -32.40 -13.50 7.42
CA LEU A 651 -31.62 -14.49 8.16
C LEU A 651 -30.98 -15.46 7.17
N GLN A 652 -29.76 -15.89 7.49
CA GLN A 652 -28.98 -16.84 6.70
C GLN A 652 -28.82 -18.16 7.44
N ASN A 653 -28.78 -18.10 8.77
CA ASN A 653 -28.87 -19.28 9.62
C ASN A 653 -29.60 -18.97 10.94
N VAL A 654 -30.31 -19.98 11.41
CA VAL A 654 -30.99 -19.99 12.72
C VAL A 654 -30.65 -21.31 13.41
N GLY A 655 -29.85 -21.24 14.45
CA GLY A 655 -29.55 -22.36 15.33
C GLY A 655 -30.53 -22.39 16.49
N LEU A 656 -31.19 -23.52 16.73
CA LEU A 656 -32.10 -23.74 17.85
C LEU A 656 -31.60 -24.91 18.71
N SER A 657 -31.84 -24.82 20.01
CA SER A 657 -31.59 -25.90 20.96
C SER A 657 -32.84 -26.20 21.77
N ASN A 658 -33.06 -27.46 22.15
CA ASN A 658 -34.22 -27.86 22.92
C ASN A 658 -33.96 -27.67 24.42
N ALA A 659 -34.90 -27.04 25.13
CA ALA A 659 -34.84 -26.87 26.58
C ALA A 659 -35.05 -28.19 27.35
N ILE A 660 -35.67 -29.19 26.71
CA ILE A 660 -35.98 -30.51 27.29
C ILE A 660 -34.97 -31.54 26.74
N ASN A 661 -34.46 -32.42 27.61
CA ASN A 661 -33.55 -33.51 27.24
C ASN A 661 -34.25 -34.53 26.32
N GLY A 662 -34.16 -34.29 25.01
CA GLY A 662 -34.56 -35.21 23.94
C GLY A 662 -33.34 -35.70 23.12
N PRO A 663 -33.56 -36.62 22.16
CA PRO A 663 -32.49 -37.16 21.32
C PRO A 663 -31.85 -36.11 20.40
N VAL A 664 -32.58 -35.05 20.02
CA VAL A 664 -32.06 -33.92 19.23
C VAL A 664 -31.84 -32.72 20.15
N ARG A 665 -30.56 -32.38 20.39
CA ARG A 665 -30.14 -31.28 21.28
C ARG A 665 -29.96 -29.94 20.57
N PHE A 666 -29.67 -29.96 19.27
CA PHE A 666 -29.43 -28.78 18.47
C PHE A 666 -29.93 -29.02 17.04
N ARG A 667 -30.55 -28.00 16.45
CA ARG A 667 -30.96 -27.94 15.04
C ARG A 667 -30.43 -26.65 14.44
N MET A 668 -30.02 -26.70 13.18
CA MET A 668 -29.59 -25.52 12.43
C MET A 668 -30.39 -25.46 11.14
N TYR A 669 -31.10 -24.36 10.95
CA TYR A 669 -31.87 -24.06 9.75
C TYR A 669 -31.04 -23.07 8.92
N ALA A 670 -30.95 -23.30 7.61
CA ALA A 670 -30.20 -22.45 6.68
C ALA A 670 -30.92 -22.42 5.33
N GLY A 671 -30.75 -21.33 4.58
CA GLY A 671 -31.40 -21.16 3.28
C GLY A 671 -32.93 -21.15 3.39
N THR A 672 -33.60 -22.02 2.65
CA THR A 672 -35.07 -22.07 2.55
C THR A 672 -35.74 -22.60 3.82
N ASP A 673 -35.02 -23.35 4.65
CA ASP A 673 -35.56 -23.95 5.88
C ASP A 673 -35.72 -22.92 7.02
N ILE A 674 -35.33 -21.66 6.79
CA ILE A 674 -35.36 -20.59 7.79
C ILE A 674 -36.78 -20.29 8.24
N VAL A 675 -37.78 -20.39 7.36
CA VAL A 675 -39.20 -20.16 7.72
C VAL A 675 -39.68 -21.19 8.75
N GLU A 676 -39.30 -22.47 8.59
CA GLU A 676 -39.55 -23.51 9.59
C GLU A 676 -38.77 -23.21 10.88
N GLY A 677 -37.51 -22.79 10.76
CA GLY A 677 -36.67 -22.38 11.88
C GLY A 677 -37.26 -21.21 12.68
N LEU A 678 -37.85 -20.21 12.03
CA LEU A 678 -38.51 -19.08 12.68
C LEU A 678 -39.78 -19.52 13.42
N SER A 679 -40.58 -20.37 12.79
CA SER A 679 -41.78 -20.96 13.41
C SER A 679 -41.42 -21.81 14.63
N ASP A 680 -40.32 -22.57 14.56
CA ASP A 680 -39.78 -23.35 15.68
C ASP A 680 -39.16 -22.47 16.76
N ALA A 681 -38.56 -21.33 16.41
CA ALA A 681 -37.96 -20.36 17.34
C ALA A 681 -39.01 -19.67 18.24
N GLN A 682 -40.27 -19.63 17.80
CA GLN A 682 -41.40 -19.06 18.56
C GLN A 682 -42.04 -20.06 19.54
N LYS A 683 -41.64 -21.34 19.52
CA LYS A 683 -42.18 -22.36 20.44
C LYS A 683 -41.60 -22.18 21.85
N ARG A 684 -42.45 -22.33 22.89
CA ARG A 684 -42.07 -22.14 24.31
C ARG A 684 -40.91 -23.00 24.84
N ASN A 685 -40.53 -24.08 24.15
CA ASN A 685 -39.50 -25.04 24.60
C ASN A 685 -38.19 -24.97 23.78
N THR A 686 -38.03 -23.95 22.93
CA THR A 686 -36.83 -23.77 22.10
C THR A 686 -35.99 -22.59 22.59
N ILE A 687 -34.68 -22.76 22.55
CA ILE A 687 -33.69 -21.74 22.90
C ILE A 687 -32.95 -21.37 21.62
N LYS A 688 -33.10 -20.12 21.19
CA LYS A 688 -32.37 -19.52 20.06
C LYS A 688 -30.88 -19.53 20.38
N SER A 689 -30.09 -20.35 19.69
CA SER A 689 -28.69 -20.63 19.99
C SER A 689 -27.75 -19.69 19.25
N ASN A 690 -27.86 -19.58 17.92
CA ASN A 690 -27.08 -18.62 17.13
C ASN A 690 -27.96 -18.13 15.97
N ILE A 691 -27.91 -16.83 15.69
CA ILE A 691 -28.64 -16.24 14.57
C ILE A 691 -27.65 -15.38 13.79
N PHE A 692 -27.71 -15.43 12.46
CA PHE A 692 -26.94 -14.56 11.59
C PHE A 692 -27.83 -14.07 10.45
N GLY A 693 -27.78 -12.76 10.19
CA GLY A 693 -28.56 -12.11 9.15
C GLY A 693 -27.79 -11.03 8.40
N LEU A 694 -28.31 -10.70 7.22
CA LEU A 694 -27.86 -9.61 6.37
C LEU A 694 -28.99 -8.58 6.28
N GLY A 695 -28.65 -7.30 6.27
CA GLY A 695 -29.64 -6.22 6.16
C GLY A 695 -28.97 -4.88 5.94
N TYR A 696 -29.69 -3.81 6.24
CA TYR A 696 -29.26 -2.44 5.99
C TYR A 696 -29.39 -1.58 7.25
N GLU A 697 -28.36 -0.81 7.56
CA GLU A 697 -28.32 0.07 8.73
C GLU A 697 -27.58 1.36 8.36
N ASN A 698 -28.16 2.52 8.71
CA ASN A 698 -27.58 3.84 8.43
C ASN A 698 -27.16 4.04 6.96
N GLY A 699 -27.99 3.58 6.03
CA GLY A 699 -27.76 3.70 4.59
C GLY A 699 -26.60 2.85 4.06
N GLN A 700 -26.18 1.82 4.81
CA GLN A 700 -25.14 0.89 4.40
C GLN A 700 -25.57 -0.56 4.63
N LYS A 701 -25.04 -1.46 3.81
CA LYS A 701 -25.16 -2.89 4.06
C LYS A 701 -24.44 -3.27 5.35
N THR A 702 -25.12 -4.04 6.16
CA THR A 702 -24.59 -4.59 7.40
C THR A 702 -24.83 -6.09 7.47
N SER A 703 -23.98 -6.76 8.22
CA SER A 703 -24.16 -8.16 8.60
C SER A 703 -24.01 -8.23 10.09
N ILE A 704 -24.89 -8.98 10.74
CA ILE A 704 -24.79 -9.17 12.17
C ILE A 704 -25.17 -10.60 12.52
N GLY A 705 -24.44 -11.16 13.46
CA GLY A 705 -24.77 -12.41 14.08
C GLY A 705 -24.55 -12.33 15.57
N CYS A 706 -25.28 -13.16 16.27
CA CYS A 706 -25.15 -13.29 17.70
C CYS A 706 -25.34 -14.74 18.14
N SER A 707 -24.82 -15.02 19.33
CA SER A 707 -24.94 -16.30 20.00
C SER A 707 -25.61 -16.11 21.35
N TYR A 708 -26.38 -17.10 21.76
CA TYR A 708 -26.96 -17.19 23.11
C TYR A 708 -25.89 -17.08 24.19
N LYS A 709 -24.65 -17.48 23.89
CA LYS A 709 -23.51 -17.39 24.80
C LYS A 709 -22.90 -15.99 24.91
N GLY A 710 -23.48 -14.97 24.27
CA GLY A 710 -23.08 -13.57 24.42
C GLY A 710 -22.08 -13.03 23.40
N LYS A 711 -21.64 -13.86 22.43
CA LYS A 711 -20.82 -13.38 21.31
C LYS A 711 -21.69 -12.70 20.26
N ILE A 712 -21.28 -11.50 19.83
CA ILE A 712 -21.86 -10.73 18.72
C ILE A 712 -20.77 -10.53 17.66
N TRP A 713 -21.10 -10.61 16.38
CA TRP A 713 -20.13 -10.45 15.29
C TRP A 713 -20.74 -9.93 13.98
N SER A 714 -19.87 -9.41 13.11
CA SER A 714 -20.13 -9.04 11.72
C SER A 714 -19.06 -9.67 10.81
N LYS A 715 -19.33 -9.77 9.50
CA LYS A 715 -18.34 -10.26 8.52
C LYS A 715 -17.16 -9.27 8.31
N LYS A 716 -17.27 -8.04 8.80
CA LYS A 716 -16.27 -6.97 8.61
C LYS A 716 -15.00 -7.18 9.45
N ARG A 717 -13.87 -6.66 8.96
CA ARG A 717 -12.66 -6.43 9.74
C ARG A 717 -12.32 -4.94 9.70
N VAL A 718 -11.95 -4.37 10.83
CA VAL A 718 -11.86 -2.92 11.02
C VAL A 718 -10.64 -2.54 11.86
N ASP A 719 -10.31 -1.26 11.91
CA ASP A 719 -9.30 -0.75 12.85
C ASP A 719 -9.83 -0.69 14.29
N LEU A 720 -8.94 -0.38 15.23
CA LEU A 720 -9.26 -0.33 16.65
C LEU A 720 -10.32 0.72 17.01
N LEU A 721 -10.25 1.90 16.40
CA LEU A 721 -11.17 3.00 16.70
C LEU A 721 -12.58 2.67 16.21
N GLU A 722 -12.68 2.15 14.99
CA GLU A 722 -13.95 1.71 14.40
C GLU A 722 -14.56 0.55 15.19
N TRP A 723 -13.75 -0.41 15.67
CA TRP A 723 -14.22 -1.48 16.56
C TRP A 723 -14.79 -0.94 17.89
N CYS A 724 -14.09 -0.02 18.56
CA CYS A 724 -14.57 0.60 19.80
C CYS A 724 -15.89 1.36 19.60
N ASN A 725 -16.02 2.13 18.50
CA ASN A 725 -17.25 2.85 18.16
C ASN A 725 -18.41 1.88 17.93
N TRP A 726 -18.16 0.79 17.18
CA TRP A 726 -19.16 -0.26 16.97
C TRP A 726 -19.59 -0.95 18.27
N CYS A 727 -18.65 -1.23 19.18
CA CYS A 727 -18.97 -1.75 20.51
C CYS A 727 -19.88 -0.80 21.31
N GLY A 728 -19.65 0.51 21.24
CA GLY A 728 -20.53 1.51 21.87
C GLY A 728 -21.97 1.43 21.37
N LEU A 729 -22.16 1.40 20.04
CA LEU A 729 -23.49 1.27 19.42
C LEU A 729 -24.18 -0.05 19.78
N VAL A 730 -23.44 -1.16 19.78
CA VAL A 730 -23.96 -2.45 20.24
C VAL A 730 -24.38 -2.37 21.71
N GLY A 731 -23.58 -1.72 22.56
CA GLY A 731 -23.91 -1.49 23.96
C GLY A 731 -25.22 -0.72 24.18
N GLU A 732 -25.47 0.32 23.38
CA GLU A 732 -26.72 1.09 23.43
C GLU A 732 -27.94 0.20 23.17
N LYS A 733 -27.87 -0.64 22.12
CA LYS A 733 -28.93 -1.60 21.79
C LYS A 733 -29.14 -2.64 22.88
N LEU A 734 -28.07 -3.22 23.41
CA LEU A 734 -28.18 -4.26 24.45
C LEU A 734 -28.82 -3.75 25.74
N LYS A 735 -28.52 -2.49 26.13
CA LYS A 735 -29.08 -1.86 27.34
C LYS A 735 -30.48 -1.28 27.15
N ASN A 736 -30.98 -1.18 25.91
CA ASN A 736 -32.31 -0.64 25.66
C ASN A 736 -33.39 -1.70 25.92
N ASP A 737 -34.05 -1.59 27.08
CA ASP A 737 -35.14 -2.49 27.47
C ASP A 737 -36.46 -2.27 26.73
N GLN A 738 -36.55 -1.21 25.91
CA GLN A 738 -37.73 -0.95 25.05
C GLN A 738 -37.71 -1.77 23.75
N ILE A 739 -36.60 -2.42 23.42
CA ILE A 739 -36.50 -3.27 22.22
C ILE A 739 -37.18 -4.60 22.50
N ASP A 740 -38.30 -4.84 21.81
CA ASP A 740 -38.98 -6.13 21.79
C ASP A 740 -38.31 -7.08 20.78
N ILE A 741 -37.98 -8.28 21.24
CA ILE A 741 -37.25 -9.27 20.46
C ILE A 741 -38.19 -10.03 19.51
N ASP A 742 -39.47 -10.14 19.86
CA ASP A 742 -40.45 -10.80 19.01
C ASP A 742 -40.76 -9.92 17.79
N ASP A 743 -40.81 -8.60 17.95
CA ASP A 743 -40.93 -7.64 16.84
C ASP A 743 -39.76 -7.73 15.86
N LEU A 744 -38.52 -7.88 16.38
CA LEU A 744 -37.33 -8.07 15.55
C LEU A 744 -37.38 -9.34 14.70
N ILE A 745 -37.98 -10.41 15.23
CA ILE A 745 -38.12 -11.68 14.51
C ILE A 745 -39.26 -11.62 13.49
N ASN A 746 -40.36 -10.93 13.83
CA ASN A 746 -41.47 -10.73 12.90
C ASN A 746 -41.03 -9.87 11.71
N GLY A 747 -40.26 -8.80 11.93
CA GLY A 747 -39.74 -7.93 10.87
C GLY A 747 -38.70 -8.55 9.91
N VAL A 748 -38.34 -9.83 10.07
CA VAL A 748 -37.42 -10.54 9.17
C VAL A 748 -38.13 -10.91 7.87
N LEU A 749 -37.47 -10.64 6.74
CA LEU A 749 -37.93 -11.08 5.42
C LEU A 749 -37.86 -12.61 5.30
N LYS A 750 -39.00 -13.22 4.96
CA LYS A 750 -39.16 -14.67 4.84
C LYS A 750 -39.01 -15.12 3.37
N PRO A 751 -37.96 -15.90 3.03
CA PRO A 751 -37.83 -16.46 1.69
C PRO A 751 -38.73 -17.68 1.50
N GLU A 752 -39.47 -17.70 0.39
CA GLU A 752 -40.36 -18.79 0.00
C GLU A 752 -39.91 -19.40 -1.33
N VAL A 753 -39.87 -20.72 -1.41
CA VAL A 753 -39.63 -21.41 -2.68
C VAL A 753 -40.95 -21.53 -3.41
N ILE A 754 -41.04 -20.92 -4.59
CA ILE A 754 -42.24 -20.95 -5.41
C ILE A 754 -42.06 -21.87 -6.62
N GLU A 755 -43.12 -22.59 -6.98
CA GLU A 755 -43.14 -23.45 -8.17
C GLU A 755 -43.68 -22.75 -9.41
N GLU A 756 -44.31 -21.59 -9.23
CA GLU A 756 -44.93 -20.79 -10.28
C GLU A 756 -44.65 -19.31 -10.02
N ARG A 757 -44.50 -18.53 -11.10
CA ARG A 757 -44.25 -17.10 -11.03
C ARG A 757 -45.38 -16.36 -10.26
N PRO A 758 -45.07 -15.35 -9.42
CA PRO A 758 -46.08 -14.51 -8.81
C PRO A 758 -46.89 -13.74 -9.86
N ASN A 759 -48.22 -13.64 -9.67
CA ASN A 759 -49.12 -12.87 -10.53
C ASN A 759 -49.02 -11.35 -10.27
N LEU A 760 -47.81 -10.82 -10.31
CA LEU A 760 -47.47 -9.43 -9.99
C LEU A 760 -46.71 -8.78 -11.15
N MET A 761 -46.85 -7.46 -11.25
CA MET A 761 -46.19 -6.66 -12.28
C MET A 761 -44.69 -6.53 -11.99
N PRO A 762 -43.78 -7.03 -12.85
CA PRO A 762 -42.35 -6.89 -12.65
C PRO A 762 -41.94 -5.47 -13.05
N VAL A 763 -41.28 -4.75 -12.15
CA VAL A 763 -40.88 -3.34 -12.34
C VAL A 763 -39.40 -3.19 -12.70
N GLY A 764 -38.56 -4.13 -12.29
CA GLY A 764 -37.12 -4.06 -12.55
C GLY A 764 -36.43 -5.42 -12.52
N ILE A 765 -35.24 -5.47 -13.12
CA ILE A 765 -34.32 -6.60 -13.04
C ILE A 765 -32.90 -6.08 -12.76
N GLU A 766 -32.18 -6.77 -11.89
CA GLU A 766 -30.85 -6.42 -11.42
C GLU A 766 -29.90 -7.60 -11.58
N TRP A 767 -28.62 -7.30 -11.79
CA TRP A 767 -27.57 -8.31 -11.70
C TRP A 767 -27.54 -8.93 -10.29
N PRO A 768 -27.10 -10.20 -10.16
CA PRO A 768 -26.91 -10.83 -8.86
C PRO A 768 -26.05 -9.96 -7.94
N GLU A 769 -26.29 -10.04 -6.62
CA GLU A 769 -25.66 -9.11 -5.69
C GLU A 769 -24.13 -9.29 -5.66
N SER A 770 -23.64 -10.53 -5.79
CA SER A 770 -22.21 -10.83 -5.84
C SER A 770 -21.47 -10.06 -6.95
N PHE A 771 -22.14 -9.77 -8.06
CA PHE A 771 -21.55 -9.05 -9.20
C PHE A 771 -21.28 -7.58 -8.88
N LEU A 772 -22.06 -7.01 -7.96
CA LEU A 772 -22.05 -5.60 -7.63
C LEU A 772 -20.98 -5.25 -6.58
N ILE A 773 -20.54 -6.22 -5.76
CA ILE A 773 -19.70 -5.96 -4.57
C ILE A 773 -18.21 -6.31 -4.80
N GLU A 774 -17.88 -7.48 -5.37
CA GLU A 774 -16.49 -7.98 -5.33
C GLU A 774 -15.82 -8.10 -6.71
N TYR A 775 -16.57 -8.03 -7.82
CA TYR A 775 -16.11 -8.61 -9.09
C TYR A 775 -16.28 -7.75 -10.36
N GLN A 776 -16.69 -6.48 -10.28
CA GLN A 776 -16.98 -5.69 -11.49
C GLN A 776 -15.81 -5.57 -12.47
N THR A 777 -14.57 -5.55 -12.00
CA THR A 777 -13.37 -5.48 -12.86
C THR A 777 -12.83 -6.85 -13.28
N THR A 778 -13.42 -7.94 -12.77
CA THR A 778 -12.96 -9.32 -12.98
C THR A 778 -14.02 -10.22 -13.64
N ILE A 779 -15.25 -9.73 -13.77
CA ILE A 779 -16.33 -10.36 -14.53
C ILE A 779 -16.48 -9.67 -15.88
N ASN A 780 -16.53 -10.50 -16.92
CA ASN A 780 -16.92 -10.06 -18.24
C ASN A 780 -18.05 -10.93 -18.80
N ILE A 781 -18.92 -10.32 -19.59
CA ILE A 781 -19.91 -10.98 -20.43
C ILE A 781 -19.37 -11.05 -21.85
N ILE A 782 -19.36 -12.25 -22.43
CA ILE A 782 -18.88 -12.48 -23.78
C ILE A 782 -20.09 -12.68 -24.68
N PHE A 783 -20.25 -11.81 -25.67
CA PHE A 783 -21.21 -11.94 -26.76
C PHE A 783 -20.47 -12.47 -28.00
N ASP A 784 -20.77 -13.70 -28.40
CA ASP A 784 -20.04 -14.50 -29.40
C ASP A 784 -18.52 -14.59 -29.10
N GLU A 785 -17.72 -13.73 -29.72
CA GLU A 785 -16.26 -13.63 -29.52
C GLU A 785 -15.81 -12.33 -28.84
N SER A 786 -16.74 -11.39 -28.59
CA SER A 786 -16.44 -10.06 -28.06
C SER A 786 -16.61 -10.04 -26.54
N ASP A 787 -15.55 -9.63 -25.84
CA ASP A 787 -15.43 -9.65 -24.38
C ASP A 787 -15.77 -8.27 -23.79
N TYR A 788 -16.90 -8.16 -23.09
CA TYR A 788 -17.37 -6.91 -22.48
C TYR A 788 -17.29 -6.98 -20.96
N PRO A 789 -16.54 -6.08 -20.30
CA PRO A 789 -16.57 -5.98 -18.84
C PRO A 789 -17.99 -5.79 -18.31
N LEU A 790 -18.29 -6.36 -17.14
CA LEU A 790 -19.65 -6.31 -16.58
C LEU A 790 -20.21 -4.87 -16.47
N TYR A 791 -19.37 -3.91 -16.11
CA TYR A 791 -19.76 -2.50 -15.98
C TYR A 791 -20.08 -1.81 -17.33
N GLU A 792 -19.86 -2.48 -18.46
CA GLU A 792 -20.26 -2.07 -19.83
C GLU A 792 -21.46 -2.89 -20.34
N THR A 793 -22.07 -3.71 -19.47
CA THR A 793 -23.21 -4.55 -19.80
C THR A 793 -24.39 -4.29 -18.87
N SER A 794 -25.59 -4.26 -19.44
CA SER A 794 -26.83 -3.97 -18.76
C SER A 794 -27.81 -5.13 -18.90
N ILE A 795 -28.64 -5.31 -17.88
CA ILE A 795 -29.79 -6.22 -17.85
C ILE A 795 -31.08 -5.40 -17.72
N GLU A 796 -32.10 -5.75 -18.50
CA GLU A 796 -33.38 -5.02 -18.56
C GLU A 796 -34.55 -5.97 -18.89
N LEU A 797 -35.73 -5.70 -18.32
CA LEU A 797 -36.97 -6.43 -18.64
C LEU A 797 -37.51 -6.02 -20.02
N ILE A 798 -38.01 -6.98 -20.79
CA ILE A 798 -38.58 -6.73 -22.14
C ILE A 798 -40.09 -6.57 -22.08
N ASP A 799 -40.77 -7.56 -21.49
CA ASP A 799 -42.23 -7.61 -21.38
C ASP A 799 -42.64 -7.47 -19.91
N ARG A 800 -43.62 -6.59 -19.66
CA ARG A 800 -44.23 -6.35 -18.35
C ARG A 800 -45.68 -6.81 -18.35
N ASP A 801 -45.86 -8.10 -18.21
CA ASP A 801 -47.15 -8.72 -17.95
C ASP A 801 -47.18 -9.25 -16.52
N THR A 802 -48.36 -9.26 -15.91
CA THR A 802 -48.67 -9.96 -14.66
C THR A 802 -48.58 -11.49 -14.80
N LYS A 803 -48.64 -12.03 -16.03
CA LYS A 803 -48.65 -13.48 -16.31
C LYS A 803 -47.60 -13.89 -17.36
N GLY A 804 -47.33 -15.19 -17.47
CA GLY A 804 -46.38 -15.76 -18.43
C GLY A 804 -44.91 -15.71 -18.00
N ASN A 805 -44.00 -16.15 -18.87
CA ASN A 805 -42.56 -16.18 -18.60
C ASN A 805 -42.00 -14.76 -18.41
N LEU A 806 -41.01 -14.63 -17.53
CA LEU A 806 -40.29 -13.36 -17.32
C LEU A 806 -39.21 -13.22 -18.39
N LYS A 807 -39.39 -12.27 -19.31
CA LYS A 807 -38.44 -12.02 -20.40
C LYS A 807 -37.56 -10.82 -20.10
N PHE A 808 -36.26 -10.98 -20.29
CA PHE A 808 -35.28 -9.92 -20.12
C PHE A 808 -34.20 -10.00 -21.20
N LYS A 809 -33.53 -8.88 -21.44
CA LYS A 809 -32.38 -8.81 -22.35
C LYS A 809 -31.13 -8.45 -21.56
N ILE A 810 -30.00 -8.92 -22.03
CA ILE A 810 -28.67 -8.50 -21.60
C ILE A 810 -27.98 -7.89 -22.81
N PHE A 811 -27.47 -6.69 -22.65
CA PHE A 811 -26.95 -5.90 -23.76
C PHE A 811 -25.74 -5.06 -23.38
N SER A 812 -24.90 -4.78 -24.37
CA SER A 812 -23.88 -3.74 -24.37
C SER A 812 -24.27 -2.67 -25.38
N GLU A 813 -23.38 -1.71 -25.66
CA GLU A 813 -23.63 -0.70 -26.71
C GLU A 813 -23.79 -1.32 -28.10
N ASP A 814 -23.13 -2.45 -28.37
CA ASP A 814 -23.06 -3.06 -29.70
C ASP A 814 -23.91 -4.33 -29.85
N PHE A 815 -24.25 -5.01 -28.75
CA PHE A 815 -24.92 -6.31 -28.76
C PHE A 815 -26.11 -6.34 -27.80
N ALA A 816 -27.14 -7.10 -28.14
CA ALA A 816 -28.25 -7.39 -27.24
C ALA A 816 -28.74 -8.83 -27.45
N GLU A 817 -28.82 -9.59 -26.36
CA GLU A 817 -29.29 -10.97 -26.37
C GLU A 817 -30.45 -11.15 -25.36
N PHE A 818 -31.39 -12.04 -25.67
CA PHE A 818 -32.69 -12.15 -25.04
C PHE A 818 -32.81 -13.48 -24.28
N PHE A 819 -33.42 -13.42 -23.11
CA PHE A 819 -33.55 -14.53 -22.17
C PHE A 819 -34.96 -14.59 -21.57
N GLU A 820 -35.37 -15.78 -21.18
CA GLU A 820 -36.61 -16.04 -20.45
C GLU A 820 -36.32 -16.87 -19.20
N LEU A 821 -36.89 -16.47 -18.06
CA LEU A 821 -37.01 -17.31 -16.88
C LEU A 821 -38.30 -18.11 -16.98
N VAL A 822 -38.16 -19.44 -17.02
CA VAL A 822 -39.25 -20.40 -17.18
C VAL A 822 -39.37 -21.25 -15.94
N PHE A 823 -40.57 -21.34 -15.37
CA PHE A 823 -40.91 -22.27 -14.29
C PHE A 823 -41.37 -23.59 -14.89
N ASP A 824 -40.73 -24.68 -14.50
CA ASP A 824 -41.01 -26.03 -15.03
C ASP A 824 -40.76 -27.09 -13.96
N LYS A 825 -41.84 -27.71 -13.48
CA LYS A 825 -41.81 -28.74 -12.43
C LYS A 825 -41.11 -30.03 -12.87
N SER A 826 -40.85 -30.21 -14.16
CA SER A 826 -40.15 -31.39 -14.69
C SER A 826 -38.62 -31.27 -14.63
N VAL A 827 -38.09 -30.07 -14.35
CA VAL A 827 -36.66 -29.79 -14.30
C VAL A 827 -36.17 -29.69 -12.86
N GLU A 828 -34.98 -30.24 -12.58
CA GLU A 828 -34.33 -30.11 -11.27
C GLU A 828 -34.16 -28.63 -10.89
N GLY A 829 -34.76 -28.26 -9.75
CA GLY A 829 -34.84 -26.88 -9.25
C GLY A 829 -36.14 -26.14 -9.59
N ASN A 830 -37.05 -26.72 -10.38
CA ASN A 830 -38.34 -26.15 -10.81
C ASN A 830 -38.27 -24.90 -11.72
N TYR A 831 -37.08 -24.50 -12.18
CA TYR A 831 -36.92 -23.40 -13.13
C TYR A 831 -35.65 -23.54 -13.99
N TYR A 832 -35.62 -22.83 -15.12
CA TYR A 832 -34.42 -22.66 -15.93
C TYR A 832 -34.43 -21.34 -16.71
N TYR A 833 -33.25 -20.94 -17.19
CA TYR A 833 -33.09 -19.81 -18.10
C TYR A 833 -32.98 -20.30 -19.54
N LYS A 834 -33.88 -19.80 -20.39
CA LYS A 834 -33.89 -20.08 -21.82
C LYS A 834 -33.34 -18.86 -22.57
N ARG A 835 -32.30 -19.04 -23.38
CA ARG A 835 -31.90 -18.02 -24.36
C ARG A 835 -32.89 -18.06 -25.53
N SER A 836 -33.39 -16.89 -25.93
CA SER A 836 -34.39 -16.75 -26.99
C SER A 836 -33.86 -16.12 -28.28
N GLY A 837 -32.68 -15.51 -28.27
CA GLY A 837 -32.00 -15.04 -29.48
C GLY A 837 -30.80 -15.91 -29.91
N ASN A 838 -30.00 -15.37 -30.83
CA ASN A 838 -29.05 -16.12 -31.66
C ASN A 838 -27.57 -15.89 -31.35
N ILE A 839 -27.24 -14.97 -30.43
CA ILE A 839 -25.90 -14.62 -30.00
C ILE A 839 -25.50 -15.54 -28.85
N SER A 840 -24.35 -16.20 -28.98
CA SER A 840 -23.78 -16.98 -27.88
C SER A 840 -23.42 -16.06 -26.73
N THR A 841 -23.88 -16.35 -25.51
CA THR A 841 -23.61 -15.48 -24.35
C THR A 841 -22.99 -16.28 -23.22
N LYS A 842 -21.73 -15.94 -22.89
CA LYS A 842 -20.96 -16.57 -21.83
C LYS A 842 -20.58 -15.55 -20.77
N ILE A 843 -20.23 -16.05 -19.60
CA ILE A 843 -19.65 -15.25 -18.52
C ILE A 843 -18.26 -15.75 -18.21
N LYS A 844 -17.34 -14.81 -17.99
CA LYS A 844 -15.97 -15.06 -17.58
C LYS A 844 -15.73 -14.48 -16.20
N THR A 845 -15.39 -15.33 -15.25
CA THR A 845 -15.07 -14.98 -13.86
C THR A 845 -13.63 -15.36 -13.56
N GLY A 846 -12.72 -14.39 -13.56
CA GLY A 846 -11.28 -14.66 -13.44
C GLY A 846 -10.72 -15.43 -14.64
N ASN A 847 -10.35 -16.70 -14.44
CA ASN A 847 -9.81 -17.58 -15.49
C ASN A 847 -10.83 -18.58 -16.04
N GLU A 848 -12.04 -18.64 -15.47
CA GLU A 848 -13.09 -19.59 -15.86
C GLU A 848 -14.10 -18.91 -16.78
N THR A 849 -14.60 -19.64 -17.77
CA THR A 849 -15.63 -19.17 -18.72
C THR A 849 -16.74 -20.21 -18.82
N ASN A 850 -17.98 -19.81 -18.53
CA ASN A 850 -19.16 -20.67 -18.51
C ASN A 850 -20.28 -20.09 -19.39
N GLU A 851 -21.22 -20.92 -19.87
CA GLU A 851 -22.46 -20.42 -20.49
C GLU A 851 -23.27 -19.62 -19.46
N LEU A 852 -23.81 -18.47 -19.86
CA LEU A 852 -24.42 -17.55 -18.89
C LEU A 852 -25.69 -18.14 -18.24
N THR A 853 -26.51 -18.87 -18.99
CA THR A 853 -27.72 -19.52 -18.46
C THR A 853 -27.40 -20.63 -17.46
N GLU A 854 -26.34 -21.40 -17.70
CA GLU A 854 -25.84 -22.41 -16.78
C GLU A 854 -25.23 -21.77 -15.54
N TRP A 855 -24.51 -20.67 -15.71
CA TRP A 855 -23.94 -19.92 -14.61
C TRP A 855 -25.03 -19.37 -13.67
N PHE A 856 -26.10 -18.76 -14.20
CA PHE A 856 -27.23 -18.30 -13.40
C PHE A 856 -27.94 -19.42 -12.64
N LYS A 857 -28.00 -20.62 -13.22
CA LYS A 857 -28.61 -21.79 -12.55
C LYS A 857 -27.74 -22.30 -11.40
N ASN A 858 -26.44 -22.41 -11.61
CA ASN A 858 -25.53 -23.10 -10.70
C ASN A 858 -24.89 -22.19 -9.64
N ASN A 859 -24.96 -20.87 -9.82
CA ASN A 859 -24.31 -19.89 -8.92
C ASN A 859 -25.34 -18.95 -8.31
N GLU A 860 -25.64 -17.84 -8.98
CA GLU A 860 -26.54 -16.83 -8.46
C GLU A 860 -27.43 -16.26 -9.58
N PRO A 861 -28.77 -16.34 -9.46
CA PRO A 861 -29.66 -15.80 -10.48
C PRO A 861 -29.84 -14.28 -10.38
N PRO A 862 -30.25 -13.61 -11.47
CA PRO A 862 -30.67 -12.21 -11.44
C PRO A 862 -31.85 -11.98 -10.48
N VAL A 863 -31.96 -10.75 -9.97
CA VAL A 863 -33.03 -10.35 -9.06
C VAL A 863 -34.10 -9.59 -9.82
N ILE A 864 -35.35 -10.05 -9.77
CA ILE A 864 -36.50 -9.42 -10.40
C ILE A 864 -37.37 -8.79 -9.32
N ARG A 865 -37.68 -7.50 -9.43
CA ARG A 865 -38.52 -6.75 -8.48
C ARG A 865 -39.94 -6.59 -9.01
N PHE A 866 -40.91 -6.59 -8.12
CA PHE A 866 -42.33 -6.38 -8.43
C PHE A 866 -42.86 -5.07 -7.84
N ALA A 867 -44.02 -4.64 -8.35
CA ALA A 867 -44.64 -3.36 -8.02
C ALA A 867 -45.03 -3.19 -6.53
N ASP A 868 -45.26 -4.29 -5.82
CA ASP A 868 -45.58 -4.32 -4.39
C ASP A 868 -44.33 -4.28 -3.49
N GLY A 869 -43.13 -4.19 -4.07
CA GLY A 869 -41.86 -4.19 -3.34
C GLY A 869 -41.29 -5.58 -3.06
N SER A 870 -41.97 -6.65 -3.46
CA SER A 870 -41.44 -8.02 -3.45
C SER A 870 -40.37 -8.24 -4.52
N TYR A 871 -39.57 -9.29 -4.34
CA TYR A 871 -38.58 -9.69 -5.33
C TYR A 871 -38.45 -11.20 -5.47
N LEU A 872 -37.94 -11.63 -6.63
CA LEU A 872 -37.72 -13.01 -7.01
C LEU A 872 -36.27 -13.18 -7.47
N GLN A 873 -35.60 -14.20 -6.95
CA GLN A 873 -34.27 -14.62 -7.37
C GLN A 873 -34.30 -16.12 -7.72
N GLY A 874 -34.32 -16.44 -9.01
CA GLY A 874 -34.59 -17.80 -9.48
C GLY A 874 -36.02 -18.23 -9.13
N ASN A 875 -36.15 -19.14 -8.17
CA ASN A 875 -37.43 -19.57 -7.59
C ASN A 875 -37.62 -19.17 -6.11
N ILE A 876 -36.71 -18.37 -5.56
CA ILE A 876 -36.82 -17.84 -4.19
C ILE A 876 -37.55 -16.50 -4.27
N TYR A 877 -38.76 -16.46 -3.75
CA TYR A 877 -39.60 -15.27 -3.66
C TYR A 877 -39.56 -14.69 -2.25
N VAL A 878 -39.44 -13.37 -2.14
CA VAL A 878 -39.38 -12.67 -0.85
C VAL A 878 -40.37 -11.52 -0.86
N LYS A 879 -41.33 -11.56 0.07
CA LYS A 879 -42.33 -10.51 0.24
C LYS A 879 -42.01 -9.66 1.50
N PRO A 880 -42.03 -8.32 1.41
CA PRO A 880 -42.07 -7.46 2.58
C PRO A 880 -43.36 -7.68 3.39
N GLU A 881 -43.32 -7.56 4.73
CA GLU A 881 -44.55 -7.63 5.54
C GLU A 881 -45.40 -6.35 5.34
N ASP A 882 -46.72 -6.54 5.15
CA ASP A 882 -47.65 -5.53 4.62
C ASP A 882 -47.91 -4.33 5.58
N GLU A 883 -47.61 -4.43 6.87
CA GLU A 883 -48.03 -3.44 7.88
C GLU A 883 -47.25 -2.12 7.85
N ASN A 884 -46.12 -2.03 7.13
CA ASN A 884 -45.25 -0.85 7.10
C ASN A 884 -45.28 -0.04 5.78
N TYR A 885 -46.06 -0.44 4.77
CA TYR A 885 -46.12 0.29 3.50
C TYR A 885 -47.24 1.32 3.48
N SER A 886 -46.91 2.56 3.82
CA SER A 886 -47.79 3.70 3.58
C SER A 886 -47.68 4.18 2.12
N PRO A 887 -48.80 4.52 1.45
CA PRO A 887 -48.76 5.18 0.14
C PRO A 887 -47.92 6.45 0.19
N PHE A 888 -47.25 6.79 -0.92
CA PHE A 888 -46.44 7.99 -1.02
C PHE A 888 -47.24 9.24 -0.65
N ASN A 889 -46.66 10.10 0.18
CA ASN A 889 -47.33 11.33 0.56
C ASN A 889 -47.47 12.27 -0.65
N LYS A 890 -48.71 12.41 -1.15
CA LYS A 890 -49.08 13.28 -2.28
C LYS A 890 -48.52 14.70 -2.17
N GLU A 891 -48.40 15.24 -0.96
CA GLU A 891 -47.88 16.60 -0.75
C GLU A 891 -46.39 16.74 -1.08
N LYS A 892 -45.61 15.66 -1.03
CA LYS A 892 -44.20 15.63 -1.45
C LYS A 892 -44.03 15.74 -2.98
N ILE A 893 -45.08 15.58 -3.79
CA ILE A 893 -45.02 15.71 -5.24
C ILE A 893 -44.86 17.19 -5.61
N LYS A 894 -43.78 17.50 -6.33
CA LYS A 894 -43.44 18.84 -6.83
C LYS A 894 -44.04 19.04 -8.21
N VAL A 895 -44.77 20.15 -8.39
CA VAL A 895 -45.38 20.51 -9.67
C VAL A 895 -44.46 21.46 -10.42
N TRP A 896 -44.15 21.14 -11.67
CA TRP A 896 -43.38 21.99 -12.57
C TRP A 896 -44.24 22.45 -13.75
N ASN A 897 -43.92 23.64 -14.29
CA ASN A 897 -44.46 24.05 -15.58
C ASN A 897 -43.74 23.30 -16.72
N TRP A 898 -44.52 22.71 -17.61
CA TRP A 898 -44.12 21.93 -18.80
C TRP A 898 -44.58 22.57 -20.12
N ASP A 899 -45.03 23.84 -20.10
CA ASP A 899 -45.39 24.58 -21.30
C ASP A 899 -44.23 24.59 -22.32
N GLY A 900 -44.55 24.28 -23.58
CA GLY A 900 -43.56 24.18 -24.66
C GLY A 900 -42.75 22.89 -24.67
N VAL A 901 -43.00 21.95 -23.75
CA VAL A 901 -42.36 20.63 -23.71
C VAL A 901 -43.32 19.58 -24.25
N ASP A 902 -42.87 18.79 -25.23
CA ASP A 902 -43.58 17.58 -25.64
C ASP A 902 -43.31 16.47 -24.62
N ILE A 903 -44.29 16.22 -23.74
CA ILE A 903 -44.18 15.20 -22.70
C ILE A 903 -44.07 13.76 -23.24
N LYS A 904 -44.16 13.56 -24.57
CA LYS A 904 -43.90 12.28 -25.22
C LYS A 904 -42.44 12.14 -25.70
N LYS A 905 -41.64 13.21 -25.62
CA LYS A 905 -40.22 13.24 -25.98
C LYS A 905 -39.33 13.24 -24.73
N GLU A 906 -38.77 12.08 -24.41
CA GLU A 906 -37.93 11.89 -23.22
C GLU A 906 -36.56 12.58 -23.34
N SER A 907 -35.74 12.14 -24.30
CA SER A 907 -34.33 12.56 -24.41
C SER A 907 -34.14 13.77 -25.32
N GLN A 908 -33.13 14.58 -25.00
CA GLN A 908 -32.66 15.68 -25.85
C GLN A 908 -31.78 15.20 -27.02
N ASN A 909 -31.18 14.01 -26.90
CA ASN A 909 -30.18 13.45 -27.84
C ASN A 909 -28.97 14.38 -28.03
N GLU A 910 -28.04 14.03 -28.93
CA GLU A 910 -26.90 14.90 -29.27
C GLU A 910 -27.32 16.22 -29.96
N GLU A 911 -28.51 16.24 -30.56
CA GLU A 911 -29.10 17.40 -31.23
C GLU A 911 -29.64 18.46 -30.25
N LYS A 912 -29.70 18.15 -28.95
CA LYS A 912 -30.25 19.01 -27.88
C LYS A 912 -31.67 19.51 -28.20
N LYS A 913 -32.60 18.58 -28.44
CA LYS A 913 -34.01 18.88 -28.71
C LYS A 913 -34.62 19.69 -27.57
N GLU A 914 -34.91 20.96 -27.85
CA GLU A 914 -35.36 21.93 -26.85
C GLU A 914 -36.75 21.63 -26.29
N ASP A 915 -37.57 20.89 -27.04
CA ASP A 915 -38.92 20.48 -26.66
C ASP A 915 -38.97 19.15 -25.87
N SER A 916 -37.81 18.58 -25.52
CA SER A 916 -37.72 17.34 -24.73
C SER A 916 -37.79 17.56 -23.23
N ILE A 917 -38.22 16.54 -22.50
CA ILE A 917 -38.26 16.53 -21.03
C ILE A 917 -36.86 16.74 -20.46
N GLN A 918 -35.88 15.96 -20.92
CA GLN A 918 -34.50 16.01 -20.42
C GLN A 918 -33.88 17.40 -20.60
N TYR A 919 -34.06 18.04 -21.77
CA TYR A 919 -33.55 19.39 -22.02
C TYR A 919 -34.14 20.41 -21.03
N ASN A 920 -35.48 20.41 -20.85
CA ASN A 920 -36.14 21.33 -19.92
C ASN A 920 -35.65 21.15 -18.47
N VAL A 921 -35.43 19.90 -18.04
CA VAL A 921 -34.86 19.61 -16.72
C VAL A 921 -33.43 20.17 -16.62
N ILE A 922 -32.57 19.93 -17.61
CA ILE A 922 -31.20 20.46 -17.63
C ILE A 922 -31.21 21.99 -17.54
N GLN A 923 -32.06 22.69 -18.30
CA GLN A 923 -32.16 24.16 -18.24
C GLN A 923 -32.59 24.68 -16.87
N LYS A 924 -33.50 23.99 -16.18
CA LYS A 924 -33.87 24.33 -14.80
C LYS A 924 -32.74 24.07 -13.82
N LEU A 925 -31.97 22.99 -14.00
CA LEU A 925 -30.81 22.67 -13.16
C LEU A 925 -29.62 23.60 -13.43
N MET A 926 -29.46 24.13 -14.65
CA MET A 926 -28.46 25.16 -14.99
C MET A 926 -28.59 26.42 -14.13
N GLN A 927 -29.83 26.77 -13.74
CA GLN A 927 -30.13 27.91 -12.87
C GLN A 927 -29.77 27.66 -11.39
N ARG A 928 -29.46 26.41 -11.03
CA ARG A 928 -29.07 26.02 -9.68
C ARG A 928 -27.55 25.96 -9.52
N ASP A 929 -27.13 26.00 -8.26
CA ASP A 929 -25.74 25.96 -7.87
C ASP A 929 -25.19 24.52 -7.81
N TYR A 930 -24.93 23.94 -8.99
CA TYR A 930 -24.18 22.69 -9.14
C TYR A 930 -22.78 22.94 -9.71
N ASN A 931 -21.81 22.11 -9.33
CA ASN A 931 -20.46 22.12 -9.89
C ASN A 931 -20.39 21.37 -11.23
N LEU A 932 -21.18 20.30 -11.37
CA LEU A 932 -21.30 19.47 -12.57
C LEU A 932 -22.77 19.15 -12.87
N ILE A 933 -23.12 19.13 -14.15
CA ILE A 933 -24.38 18.58 -14.68
C ILE A 933 -24.01 17.75 -15.90
N ILE A 934 -24.42 16.48 -15.90
CA ILE A 934 -23.97 15.48 -16.85
C ILE A 934 -25.20 14.80 -17.45
N ASP A 935 -25.26 14.76 -18.78
CA ASP A 935 -26.19 13.93 -19.53
C ASP A 935 -25.64 12.50 -19.60
N ASP A 936 -26.15 11.65 -18.73
CA ASP A 936 -25.80 10.23 -18.68
C ASP A 936 -26.95 9.31 -19.11
N ALA A 937 -27.76 9.79 -20.07
CA ALA A 937 -28.90 9.09 -20.65
C ALA A 937 -28.73 7.57 -20.68
N GLY A 938 -29.62 6.88 -19.96
CA GLY A 938 -29.80 5.43 -20.01
C GLY A 938 -28.89 4.56 -19.13
N GLU A 939 -27.94 5.10 -18.34
CA GLU A 939 -27.02 4.25 -17.55
C GLU A 939 -27.01 4.50 -16.04
N ALA A 940 -26.45 5.60 -15.53
CA ALA A 940 -26.56 5.89 -14.10
C ALA A 940 -27.91 6.52 -13.74
N ALA A 941 -28.23 7.59 -14.45
CA ALA A 941 -29.50 8.30 -14.50
C ALA A 941 -29.50 9.19 -15.74
N ASP A 942 -30.66 9.68 -16.19
CA ASP A 942 -30.70 10.53 -17.38
C ASP A 942 -29.93 11.83 -17.19
N ILE A 943 -29.95 12.37 -15.97
CA ILE A 943 -29.11 13.51 -15.58
C ILE A 943 -28.50 13.24 -14.22
N VAL A 944 -27.17 13.42 -14.14
CA VAL A 944 -26.41 13.32 -12.90
C VAL A 944 -25.84 14.69 -12.55
N THR A 945 -26.05 15.15 -11.33
CA THR A 945 -25.48 16.40 -10.83
C THR A 945 -24.54 16.16 -9.67
N PHE A 946 -23.52 17.03 -9.54
CA PHE A 946 -22.65 17.06 -8.38
C PHE A 946 -22.61 18.48 -7.79
N LYS A 947 -22.78 18.56 -6.47
CA LYS A 947 -22.58 19.75 -5.66
C LYS A 947 -21.56 19.46 -4.57
N VAL A 948 -20.52 20.27 -4.50
CA VAL A 948 -19.49 20.21 -3.47
C VAL A 948 -19.73 21.35 -2.49
N ASP A 949 -19.90 21.00 -1.23
CA ASP A 949 -19.91 21.96 -0.13
C ASP A 949 -18.56 21.90 0.58
N GLU A 950 -17.76 22.95 0.41
CA GLU A 950 -16.43 23.04 1.00
C GLU A 950 -16.45 23.30 2.51
N GLU A 951 -17.52 23.92 3.05
CA GLU A 951 -17.67 24.20 4.48
C GLU A 951 -18.06 22.95 5.27
N SER A 952 -19.14 22.28 4.84
CA SER A 952 -19.59 21.03 5.49
C SER A 952 -18.76 19.82 5.08
N LYS A 953 -17.86 19.97 4.10
CA LYS A 953 -17.04 18.90 3.52
C LYS A 953 -17.89 17.73 3.03
N SER A 954 -18.97 18.03 2.30
CA SER A 954 -19.86 17.03 1.70
C SER A 954 -19.93 17.15 0.17
N ILE A 955 -20.29 16.04 -0.48
CA ILE A 955 -20.56 15.94 -1.92
C ILE A 955 -22.00 15.46 -2.07
N GLY A 956 -22.88 16.37 -2.47
CA GLY A 956 -24.25 16.05 -2.88
C GLY A 956 -24.27 15.58 -4.32
N VAL A 957 -24.84 14.40 -4.55
CA VAL A 957 -25.11 13.84 -5.88
C VAL A 957 -26.62 13.75 -6.04
N GLU A 958 -27.14 14.19 -7.18
CA GLU A 958 -28.57 14.00 -7.48
C GLU A 958 -28.73 13.31 -8.82
N PHE A 959 -29.59 12.29 -8.84
CA PHE A 959 -30.00 11.57 -10.03
C PHE A 959 -31.40 12.00 -10.44
N TYR A 960 -31.58 12.32 -11.71
CA TYR A 960 -32.88 12.61 -12.30
C TYR A 960 -33.18 11.56 -13.36
N HIS A 961 -34.22 10.75 -13.12
CA HIS A 961 -34.75 9.77 -14.07
C HIS A 961 -35.95 10.38 -14.77
N CYS A 962 -35.82 10.65 -16.06
CA CYS A 962 -36.83 11.30 -16.90
C CYS A 962 -37.56 10.26 -17.73
N LYS A 963 -38.89 10.30 -17.73
CA LYS A 963 -39.68 9.37 -18.55
C LYS A 963 -40.77 10.08 -19.33
N TYR A 964 -40.94 9.69 -20.60
CA TYR A 964 -42.05 10.18 -21.41
C TYR A 964 -43.41 9.68 -20.89
N SER A 965 -44.48 10.35 -21.32
CA SER A 965 -45.85 9.89 -21.11
C SER A 965 -46.39 9.17 -22.33
N HIS A 966 -47.14 8.08 -22.12
CA HIS A 966 -47.85 7.40 -23.20
C HIS A 966 -49.06 8.21 -23.71
N GLY A 967 -49.58 9.15 -22.91
CA GLY A 967 -50.70 10.01 -23.27
C GLY A 967 -50.30 11.43 -23.67
N GLU A 968 -51.13 12.12 -24.45
CA GLU A 968 -50.88 13.52 -24.86
C GLU A 968 -51.11 14.55 -23.75
N LYS A 969 -51.85 14.16 -22.69
CA LYS A 969 -52.14 15.03 -21.55
C LYS A 969 -51.78 14.34 -20.23
N PRO A 970 -51.31 15.09 -19.21
CA PRO A 970 -51.08 14.54 -17.88
C PRO A 970 -52.32 13.87 -17.28
N GLY A 971 -52.12 12.78 -16.55
CA GLY A 971 -53.18 11.95 -15.98
C GLY A 971 -52.69 11.01 -14.88
N TYR A 972 -53.36 9.86 -14.75
CA TYR A 972 -53.16 8.89 -13.67
C TYR A 972 -52.78 7.50 -14.18
N ARG A 973 -52.03 7.43 -15.29
CA ARG A 973 -51.61 6.17 -15.90
C ARG A 973 -50.49 5.52 -15.09
N ILE A 974 -50.74 4.36 -14.49
CA ILE A 974 -49.71 3.64 -13.72
C ILE A 974 -48.57 3.13 -14.61
N ASN A 975 -48.84 2.80 -15.88
CA ASN A 975 -47.82 2.36 -16.84
C ASN A 975 -46.73 3.41 -17.09
N ASP A 976 -47.05 4.70 -16.92
CA ASP A 976 -46.06 5.79 -17.04
C ASP A 976 -45.05 5.77 -15.86
N LEU A 977 -45.32 5.02 -14.78
CA LEU A 977 -44.49 4.97 -13.57
C LEU A 977 -43.65 3.70 -13.42
N TYR A 978 -44.05 2.55 -14.00
CA TYR A 978 -43.32 1.29 -13.79
C TYR A 978 -41.85 1.38 -14.25
N ASP A 979 -41.59 1.96 -15.43
CA ASP A 979 -40.23 2.12 -15.96
C ASP A 979 -39.35 2.96 -15.03
N VAL A 980 -39.84 4.15 -14.69
CA VAL A 980 -39.05 5.14 -13.96
C VAL A 980 -38.83 4.71 -12.51
N CYS A 981 -39.81 4.01 -11.91
CA CYS A 981 -39.62 3.40 -10.58
C CYS A 981 -38.59 2.27 -10.63
N GLY A 982 -38.65 1.39 -11.63
CA GLY A 982 -37.64 0.33 -11.81
C GLY A 982 -36.22 0.87 -12.01
N GLN A 983 -36.04 1.88 -12.86
CA GLN A 983 -34.75 2.56 -13.07
C GLN A 983 -34.25 3.23 -11.78
N THR A 984 -35.15 3.88 -11.04
CA THR A 984 -34.86 4.50 -9.76
C THR A 984 -34.34 3.48 -8.74
N GLN A 985 -35.02 2.34 -8.58
CA GLN A 985 -34.60 1.26 -7.67
C GLN A 985 -33.24 0.66 -8.07
N LYS A 986 -32.97 0.49 -9.36
CA LYS A 986 -31.68 -0.02 -9.87
C LYS A 986 -30.52 0.94 -9.61
N SER A 987 -30.77 2.25 -9.63
CA SER A 987 -29.73 3.27 -9.52
C SER A 987 -29.07 3.39 -8.14
N ILE A 988 -29.62 2.74 -7.10
CA ILE A 988 -29.01 2.67 -5.76
C ILE A 988 -27.61 2.07 -5.77
N TYR A 989 -27.31 1.25 -6.77
CA TYR A 989 -26.01 0.63 -6.93
C TYR A 989 -24.87 1.66 -6.83
N TRP A 990 -25.07 2.82 -7.46
CA TRP A 990 -24.08 3.90 -7.52
C TRP A 990 -23.85 4.59 -6.18
N LYS A 991 -24.76 4.42 -5.20
CA LYS A 991 -24.54 4.90 -3.83
C LYS A 991 -23.42 4.13 -3.16
N GLN A 992 -23.30 2.81 -3.36
CA GLN A 992 -22.37 1.97 -2.59
C GLN A 992 -20.91 2.44 -2.70
N ASP A 993 -20.49 2.86 -3.89
CA ASP A 993 -19.16 3.42 -4.13
C ASP A 993 -19.20 4.55 -5.17
N ILE A 994 -19.08 5.79 -4.69
CA ILE A 994 -19.01 6.99 -5.53
C ILE A 994 -17.82 6.96 -6.51
N LEU A 995 -16.73 6.25 -6.19
CA LEU A 995 -15.59 6.10 -7.11
C LEU A 995 -15.98 5.26 -8.33
N VAL A 996 -16.87 4.27 -8.18
CA VAL A 996 -17.39 3.48 -9.30
C VAL A 996 -18.20 4.36 -10.23
N LEU A 997 -19.12 5.18 -9.69
CA LEU A 997 -19.88 6.17 -10.45
C LEU A 997 -18.97 7.14 -11.22
N ILE A 998 -17.99 7.72 -10.53
CA ILE A 998 -17.06 8.68 -11.15
C ILE A 998 -16.22 8.01 -12.25
N ASN A 999 -15.75 6.78 -12.04
CA ASN A 999 -14.97 6.06 -13.05
C ASN A 999 -15.83 5.68 -14.26
N HIS A 1000 -17.09 5.32 -14.04
CA HIS A 1000 -18.06 5.03 -15.11
C HIS A 1000 -18.27 6.26 -16.00
N ILE A 1001 -18.62 7.39 -15.40
CA ILE A 1001 -18.81 8.67 -16.11
C ILE A 1001 -17.53 9.06 -16.88
N LYS A 1002 -16.37 8.93 -16.23
CA LYS A 1002 -15.07 9.22 -16.85
C LYS A 1002 -14.85 8.41 -18.13
N LYS A 1003 -15.05 7.10 -18.08
CA LYS A 1003 -14.80 6.21 -19.24
C LYS A 1003 -15.71 6.54 -20.41
N ARG A 1004 -16.99 6.81 -20.14
CA ARG A 1004 -17.99 7.19 -21.17
C ARG A 1004 -17.63 8.51 -21.83
N GLU A 1005 -17.16 9.49 -21.05
CA GLU A 1005 -16.69 10.75 -21.61
C GLU A 1005 -15.41 10.57 -22.45
N GLU A 1006 -14.42 9.81 -21.95
CA GLU A 1006 -13.20 9.52 -22.70
C GLU A 1006 -13.51 8.82 -24.04
N LYS A 1007 -14.46 7.88 -24.06
CA LYS A 1007 -14.93 7.23 -25.30
C LYS A 1007 -15.55 8.24 -26.27
N ARG A 1008 -16.51 9.08 -25.83
CA ARG A 1008 -17.13 10.10 -26.70
C ARG A 1008 -16.12 11.08 -27.26
N ILE A 1009 -15.16 11.53 -26.45
CA ILE A 1009 -14.10 12.44 -26.90
C ILE A 1009 -13.22 11.76 -27.96
N ASN A 1010 -12.84 10.50 -27.76
CA ASN A 1010 -12.05 9.74 -28.74
C ASN A 1010 -12.80 9.52 -30.06
N GLU A 1011 -14.13 9.46 -30.03
CA GLU A 1011 -15.00 9.38 -31.21
C GLU A 1011 -15.32 10.74 -31.84
N ASN A 1012 -14.77 11.86 -31.33
CA ASN A 1012 -15.07 13.24 -31.73
C ASN A 1012 -16.57 13.62 -31.62
N ARG A 1013 -17.29 13.05 -30.64
CA ARG A 1013 -18.71 13.36 -30.36
C ARG A 1013 -18.86 14.49 -29.34
N VAL A 1014 -20.08 15.01 -29.20
CA VAL A 1014 -20.40 16.08 -28.24
C VAL A 1014 -20.27 15.56 -26.80
N SER A 1015 -19.62 16.36 -25.95
CA SER A 1015 -19.39 16.06 -24.53
C SER A 1015 -20.71 15.79 -23.78
N ARG A 1016 -20.66 14.90 -22.79
CA ARG A 1016 -21.79 14.66 -21.85
C ARG A 1016 -21.94 15.77 -20.80
N PHE A 1017 -20.94 16.61 -20.62
CA PHE A 1017 -20.98 17.67 -19.62
C PHE A 1017 -21.78 18.87 -20.12
N GLU A 1018 -22.97 19.06 -19.56
CA GLU A 1018 -23.76 20.28 -19.73
C GLU A 1018 -23.22 21.42 -18.84
N LYS A 1019 -22.74 21.07 -17.64
CA LYS A 1019 -21.98 21.98 -16.76
C LYS A 1019 -20.68 21.32 -16.32
N GLY A 1020 -19.58 22.05 -16.39
CA GLY A 1020 -18.29 21.62 -15.85
C GLY A 1020 -17.44 20.84 -16.85
N SER A 1021 -16.57 19.96 -16.36
CA SER A 1021 -15.60 19.24 -17.20
C SER A 1021 -15.10 17.95 -16.54
N LEU A 1022 -14.45 17.09 -17.32
CA LEU A 1022 -13.77 15.90 -16.83
C LEU A 1022 -12.71 16.23 -15.75
N GLU A 1023 -12.03 17.38 -15.88
CA GLU A 1023 -11.06 17.83 -14.86
C GLU A 1023 -11.74 18.11 -13.50
N LYS A 1024 -12.92 18.76 -13.51
CA LYS A 1024 -13.71 18.98 -12.29
C LYS A 1024 -14.20 17.66 -11.69
N LEU A 1025 -14.61 16.69 -12.52
CA LEU A 1025 -14.98 15.35 -12.05
C LEU A 1025 -13.78 14.64 -11.37
N LEU A 1026 -12.58 14.76 -11.92
CA LEU A 1026 -11.36 14.23 -11.29
C LEU A 1026 -10.99 14.96 -9.99
N LYS A 1027 -11.27 16.26 -9.88
CA LYS A 1027 -11.16 17.00 -8.60
C LYS A 1027 -12.10 16.40 -7.55
N ILE A 1028 -13.37 16.18 -7.90
CA ILE A 1028 -14.37 15.56 -7.03
C ILE A 1028 -13.94 14.13 -6.64
N LYS A 1029 -13.36 13.36 -7.56
CA LYS A 1029 -12.78 12.04 -7.27
C LYS A 1029 -11.73 12.08 -6.16
N ARG A 1030 -10.87 13.10 -6.14
CA ARG A 1030 -9.88 13.26 -5.07
C ARG A 1030 -10.55 13.72 -3.78
N MET A 1031 -11.56 14.58 -3.87
CA MET A 1031 -12.34 15.04 -2.70
C MET A 1031 -13.15 13.91 -2.06
N SER A 1032 -13.70 12.94 -2.81
CA SER A 1032 -14.58 11.89 -2.27
C SER A 1032 -13.91 10.96 -1.25
N LYS A 1033 -12.57 10.88 -1.23
CA LYS A 1033 -11.83 10.18 -0.17
C LYS A 1033 -11.84 10.91 1.19
N PHE A 1034 -12.26 12.17 1.18
CA PHE A 1034 -12.10 13.09 2.29
C PHE A 1034 -13.42 13.75 2.70
N TYR A 1035 -14.41 13.79 1.81
CA TYR A 1035 -15.72 14.43 1.99
C TYR A 1035 -16.76 13.33 2.19
N SER A 1036 -17.77 13.58 3.01
CA SER A 1036 -18.95 12.71 3.06
C SER A 1036 -19.73 12.83 1.75
N TYR A 1037 -20.52 11.82 1.39
CA TYR A 1037 -21.34 11.89 0.18
C TYR A 1037 -22.78 11.47 0.45
N ASN A 1038 -23.73 12.18 -0.15
CA ASN A 1038 -25.16 11.89 -0.13
C ASN A 1038 -25.67 11.78 -1.57
N LEU A 1039 -26.64 10.88 -1.78
CA LEU A 1039 -27.31 10.70 -3.07
C LEU A 1039 -28.79 10.91 -2.83
N ASP A 1040 -29.41 11.78 -3.63
CA ASP A 1040 -30.86 11.96 -3.69
C ASP A 1040 -31.33 11.61 -5.10
N ILE A 1041 -32.52 11.01 -5.22
CA ILE A 1041 -33.08 10.60 -6.50
C ILE A 1041 -34.38 11.35 -6.78
N TYR A 1042 -34.54 11.78 -8.03
CA TYR A 1042 -35.70 12.48 -8.55
C TYR A 1042 -36.32 11.68 -9.68
N ILE A 1043 -37.60 11.33 -9.54
CA ILE A 1043 -38.42 10.84 -10.64
C ILE A 1043 -39.06 12.04 -11.33
N VAL A 1044 -38.85 12.17 -12.64
CA VAL A 1044 -39.42 13.22 -13.48
C VAL A 1044 -40.38 12.59 -14.47
N GLN A 1045 -41.67 12.67 -14.16
CA GLN A 1045 -42.74 12.11 -15.00
C GLN A 1045 -43.83 13.18 -15.22
N PRO A 1046 -43.71 14.03 -16.25
CA PRO A 1046 -44.70 15.06 -16.55
C PRO A 1046 -46.07 14.49 -16.97
N GLY A 1047 -46.13 13.23 -17.37
CA GLY A 1047 -47.39 12.51 -17.61
C GLY A 1047 -48.22 12.27 -16.35
N LEU A 1048 -47.62 12.34 -15.16
CA LEU A 1048 -48.30 12.27 -13.87
C LEU A 1048 -48.93 13.63 -13.53
N SER A 1049 -50.20 13.64 -13.13
CA SER A 1049 -50.87 14.84 -12.59
C SER A 1049 -50.98 14.73 -11.07
N LYS A 1050 -50.45 15.71 -10.34
CA LYS A 1050 -50.58 15.77 -8.87
C LYS A 1050 -52.06 15.80 -8.49
N CYS A 1051 -52.91 16.58 -9.14
CA CYS A 1051 -54.33 16.64 -8.82
C CYS A 1051 -55.04 15.29 -8.97
N LYS A 1052 -54.71 14.51 -10.01
CA LYS A 1052 -55.43 13.28 -10.40
C LYS A 1052 -54.80 11.96 -9.94
N VAL A 1053 -53.62 11.98 -9.30
CA VAL A 1053 -52.88 10.78 -8.91
C VAL A 1053 -53.77 9.76 -8.17
N SER A 1054 -53.72 8.50 -8.59
CA SER A 1054 -54.50 7.40 -7.97
C SER A 1054 -53.77 6.78 -6.78
N ASN A 1055 -54.49 6.02 -5.94
CA ASN A 1055 -53.88 5.29 -4.83
C ASN A 1055 -52.83 4.28 -5.32
N ASP A 1056 -53.12 3.49 -6.35
CA ASP A 1056 -52.17 2.52 -6.91
C ASP A 1056 -50.85 3.18 -7.37
N GLN A 1057 -50.92 4.42 -7.89
CA GLN A 1057 -49.72 5.19 -8.25
C GLN A 1057 -48.95 5.63 -6.99
N LEU A 1058 -49.65 6.06 -5.94
CA LEU A 1058 -49.02 6.41 -4.66
C LEU A 1058 -48.42 5.19 -3.95
N GLU A 1059 -49.05 4.03 -4.03
CA GLU A 1059 -48.54 2.76 -3.47
C GLU A 1059 -47.25 2.35 -4.17
N LEU A 1060 -47.19 2.38 -5.51
CA LEU A 1060 -45.96 2.08 -6.27
C LEU A 1060 -44.82 3.06 -5.93
N LEU A 1061 -45.14 4.35 -5.84
CA LEU A 1061 -44.17 5.38 -5.44
C LEU A 1061 -43.72 5.20 -3.99
N GLY A 1062 -44.63 4.78 -3.10
CA GLY A 1062 -44.36 4.51 -1.69
C GLY A 1062 -43.46 3.29 -1.51
N ALA A 1063 -43.74 2.21 -2.24
CA ALA A 1063 -42.88 1.03 -2.28
C ALA A 1063 -41.45 1.37 -2.76
N THR A 1064 -41.35 2.26 -3.75
CA THR A 1064 -40.05 2.76 -4.23
C THR A 1064 -39.35 3.65 -3.19
N GLU A 1065 -40.05 4.60 -2.56
CA GLU A 1065 -39.51 5.46 -1.50
C GLU A 1065 -38.98 4.61 -0.33
N ASN A 1066 -39.79 3.66 0.16
CA ASN A 1066 -39.43 2.78 1.27
C ASN A 1066 -38.21 1.93 0.94
N TYR A 1067 -38.16 1.34 -0.26
CA TYR A 1067 -36.99 0.58 -0.69
C TYR A 1067 -35.71 1.42 -0.68
N LEU A 1068 -35.74 2.62 -1.25
CA LEU A 1068 -34.60 3.54 -1.28
C LEU A 1068 -34.16 3.96 0.12
N LYS A 1069 -35.13 4.23 1.01
CA LYS A 1069 -34.89 4.70 2.38
C LYS A 1069 -34.35 3.60 3.28
N GLU A 1070 -34.98 2.43 3.26
CA GLU A 1070 -34.62 1.28 4.11
C GLU A 1070 -33.25 0.70 3.74
N THR A 1071 -32.86 0.75 2.46
CA THR A 1071 -31.60 0.17 2.00
C THR A 1071 -30.42 1.15 2.13
N TYR A 1072 -30.50 2.31 1.50
CA TYR A 1072 -29.36 3.23 1.35
C TYR A 1072 -29.60 4.63 1.90
N ASP A 1073 -30.69 4.82 2.64
CA ASP A 1073 -31.11 6.11 3.20
C ASP A 1073 -31.20 7.21 2.13
N ILE A 1074 -31.64 6.84 0.93
CA ILE A 1074 -31.76 7.75 -0.22
C ILE A 1074 -33.14 8.42 -0.17
N ASN A 1075 -33.17 9.74 -0.32
CA ASN A 1075 -34.45 10.46 -0.40
C ASN A 1075 -34.99 10.45 -1.84
N LEU A 1076 -36.29 10.22 -1.96
CA LEU A 1076 -37.01 10.26 -3.24
C LEU A 1076 -37.82 11.56 -3.36
N SER A 1077 -37.68 12.24 -4.49
CA SER A 1077 -38.54 13.37 -4.87
C SER A 1077 -39.25 13.08 -6.18
N ILE A 1078 -40.53 13.45 -6.28
CA ILE A 1078 -41.32 13.28 -7.52
C ILE A 1078 -41.59 14.64 -8.12
N ILE A 1079 -41.32 14.79 -9.42
CA ILE A 1079 -41.62 15.96 -10.23
C ILE A 1079 -42.67 15.57 -11.27
N ALA A 1080 -43.80 16.28 -11.24
CA ALA A 1080 -44.99 15.97 -12.02
C ALA A 1080 -45.61 17.24 -12.64
N SER A 1081 -46.70 17.06 -13.39
CA SER A 1081 -47.59 18.14 -13.80
C SER A 1081 -48.63 18.43 -12.71
N GLU A 1082 -49.33 19.56 -12.86
CA GLU A 1082 -50.40 19.98 -11.93
C GLU A 1082 -51.54 18.97 -11.80
#